data_AF-M5FQP0-F1
#
_entry.id   AF-M5FQP0-F1
#
_cell.length_a   1.000
_cell.length_b   1.000
_cell.length_c   1.000
_cell.angle_alpha   90.00
_cell.angle_beta   90.00
_cell.angle_gamma   90.00
#
_symmetry.space_group_name_H-M   'P 1'
#
loop_
_entity.id
_entity.type
_entity.pdbx_description
1 polymer ?
#
loop_
_entity_poly.entity_id
_entity_poly.type
_entity_poly.pdbx_seq_one_letter_code
_entity_poly.pdbx_strand_id
1 'polypeptide(L)'
;MSSKAIREFDAKLLLAYWLERSPIISSSVQVSKNFVYPSPHVAQISWDPESNTITPDSQLPAWVFTSKLVAKPDQLIKRRGKSGLLLLNKEWPEAKEWIAARAGKDVTVANTTGKLNNFIVEPFLPHPSHTEYYVCINSIREGDNILFTHEGGIEVGDVDAKALKLLIPVGKEFPSRDQIKKSLLTHVPEAKKDTLVDFLIRLYSVYVDLHFTYLEINPLICLDGVNGKPPTIHYLDMAAKLDQTADYLCGPKWAIARDLSVYDSRAQASGVMADRGPPMVWPAPFGRDLTKEEAYIQKLDGSTGASLKLTVLNANGRIWTMVAGGGASVVYSDAIAAAGFAHELANYGEYSGAPTEGQTYEYAKTIIDLITRGAPRPDGKILIIGGGIANFTNVAATFKGIIRALKEYKTPLITHKVQIYVRRGGPNYQEGLKAMRLLGESLGVPIHVFGPETHITAIVPLALGLVKEAQQVSATVGSKMQEVSNPQSPIQGEVQPDAEGPVGPIGPSGERTQPNDRIVHFDAQGATNRPWYRPFDATTRSLVYGLQPRAIQGMLDFDYSCGRETPSVAAMIYPFGGHHIQKFYWGTRETLLPVYTSTEEAVKKHPDADVVVNFASSRSVYQSTMEMLALPQIKAIAIIAEGVPERYAREILHDAQEKGVLIIGPATVGGIKPGCFRIGNSGGMMDNIIASKLYRPGSVGYVSKSGGMSNELNNILSLVTNGTYEGIAIGGDRYPGTTFIDHMLRYEADPDCKMLVLLGEVGGIEEYRVIQAVKSGKITKPIVAWAIGTCAKMFTTEVQFGHAGSMANSDLETADAKNAAMKAAGFIVPSTFEDLPAVLTQTYNKLVKNGIVRVDAEREPPVIPMDYKSSCTLV
;
A
#
# COMPACT_ATOMS: atom_id res chain seq x y z
N MET A 1 1.67 3.85 0.84
CA MET A 1 1.99 5.19 0.28
C MET A 1 0.88 5.60 -0.68
N SER A 2 0.40 6.85 -0.73
CA SER A 2 -0.90 7.18 -1.34
C SER A 2 -0.98 8.59 -1.95
N SER A 3 -2.07 8.83 -2.69
CA SER A 3 -2.66 10.16 -2.93
C SER A 3 -2.65 11.02 -1.67
N LYS A 4 -2.00 12.19 -1.72
CA LYS A 4 -1.88 13.15 -0.62
C LYS A 4 -2.34 14.53 -1.02
N ALA A 5 -3.07 15.17 -0.12
CA ALA A 5 -3.49 16.56 -0.28
C ALA A 5 -2.29 17.50 -0.25
N ILE A 6 -2.36 18.55 -1.07
CA ILE A 6 -1.43 19.67 -1.07
C ILE A 6 -2.18 20.94 -0.72
N ARG A 7 -1.42 21.96 -0.29
CA ARG A 7 -1.99 23.28 0.01
C ARG A 7 -2.51 23.95 -1.26
N GLU A 8 -3.45 24.87 -1.09
CA GLU A 8 -3.99 25.65 -2.21
C GLU A 8 -2.89 26.49 -2.86
N PHE A 9 -1.98 27.05 -2.06
CA PHE A 9 -0.79 27.75 -2.55
C PHE A 9 -0.02 26.91 -3.57
N ASP A 10 0.35 25.67 -3.19
CA ASP A 10 1.14 24.78 -4.04
C ASP A 10 0.35 24.36 -5.29
N ALA A 11 -0.96 24.10 -5.16
CA ALA A 11 -1.82 23.75 -6.29
C ALA A 11 -1.92 24.88 -7.32
N LYS A 12 -2.04 26.13 -6.88
CA LYS A 12 -2.07 27.32 -7.75
C LYS A 12 -0.75 27.54 -8.48
N LEU A 13 0.38 27.39 -7.78
CA LEU A 13 1.69 27.51 -8.39
C LEU A 13 1.92 26.44 -9.47
N LEU A 14 1.61 25.17 -9.17
CA LEU A 14 1.69 24.07 -10.13
C LEU A 14 0.87 24.37 -11.38
N LEU A 15 -0.41 24.74 -11.21
CA LEU A 15 -1.27 25.02 -12.34
C LEU A 15 -0.77 26.22 -13.14
N ALA A 16 -0.40 27.32 -12.49
CA ALA A 16 0.07 28.51 -13.18
C ALA A 16 1.34 28.29 -14.01
N TYR A 17 2.31 27.56 -13.47
CA TYR A 17 3.56 27.29 -14.18
C TYR A 17 3.33 26.33 -15.36
N TRP A 18 2.57 25.25 -15.13
CA TRP A 18 2.43 24.16 -16.08
C TRP A 18 1.28 24.33 -17.07
N LEU A 19 0.30 25.20 -16.85
CA LEU A 19 -0.80 25.44 -17.80
C LEU A 19 -0.30 26.05 -19.12
N GLU A 20 0.67 26.97 -19.05
CA GLU A 20 1.35 27.53 -20.23
C GLU A 20 2.23 26.48 -20.93
N ARG A 21 2.76 25.54 -20.16
CA ARG A 21 3.70 24.50 -20.60
C ARG A 21 3.02 23.13 -20.76
N SER A 22 1.70 23.10 -20.81
CA SER A 22 0.93 21.85 -20.77
C SER A 22 1.27 21.01 -22.00
N PRO A 23 1.62 19.72 -21.86
CA PRO A 23 1.91 18.89 -23.01
C PRO A 23 0.67 18.73 -23.91
N ILE A 24 0.90 18.34 -25.16
CA ILE A 24 -0.21 17.99 -26.06
C ILE A 24 -0.77 16.65 -25.58
N ILE A 25 -2.03 16.65 -25.13
CA ILE A 25 -2.66 15.43 -24.60
C ILE A 25 -2.99 14.41 -25.69
N SER A 26 -3.37 14.89 -26.87
CA SER A 26 -3.65 14.07 -28.06
C SER A 26 -3.33 14.87 -29.31
N SER A 27 -2.73 14.22 -30.31
CA SER A 27 -2.53 14.81 -31.64
C SER A 27 -3.84 15.13 -32.36
N SER A 28 -4.94 14.44 -32.00
CA SER A 28 -6.28 14.65 -32.58
C SER A 28 -7.01 15.88 -32.04
N VAL A 29 -6.50 16.54 -30.99
CA VAL A 29 -7.15 17.69 -30.36
C VAL A 29 -6.22 18.90 -30.29
N GLN A 30 -6.61 19.97 -30.98
CA GLN A 30 -5.90 21.24 -30.98
C GLN A 30 -6.47 22.18 -29.90
N VAL A 31 -5.60 22.98 -29.28
CA VAL A 31 -5.94 24.07 -28.35
C VAL A 31 -5.48 25.41 -28.93
N SER A 32 -6.17 26.51 -28.62
CA SER A 32 -5.79 27.83 -29.15
C SER A 32 -4.40 28.23 -28.68
N LYS A 33 -3.63 28.84 -29.60
CA LYS A 33 -2.35 29.49 -29.31
C LYS A 33 -2.53 30.85 -28.61
N ASN A 34 -3.71 31.45 -28.71
CA ASN A 34 -4.03 32.78 -28.17
C ASN A 34 -4.75 32.69 -26.82
N PHE A 35 -4.55 31.60 -26.07
CA PHE A 35 -5.14 31.44 -24.75
C PHE A 35 -4.51 32.42 -23.76
N VAL A 36 -5.33 33.18 -23.03
CA VAL A 36 -4.86 34.11 -22.01
C VAL A 36 -4.67 33.34 -20.71
N TYR A 37 -3.40 33.12 -20.32
CA TYR A 37 -3.08 32.38 -19.11
C TYR A 37 -3.40 33.21 -17.85
N PRO A 38 -4.07 32.61 -16.84
CA PRO A 38 -4.30 33.28 -15.57
C PRO A 38 -2.96 33.53 -14.85
N SER A 39 -2.80 34.70 -14.26
CA SER A 39 -1.55 35.08 -13.58
C SER A 39 -1.51 34.59 -12.12
N PRO A 40 -0.40 34.00 -11.63
CA PRO A 40 -0.27 33.44 -10.29
C PRO A 40 -0.04 34.51 -9.23
N HIS A 41 -1.05 35.32 -8.96
CA HIS A 41 -0.97 36.28 -7.85
C HIS A 41 -1.43 35.60 -6.55
N VAL A 42 -0.53 34.83 -5.95
CA VAL A 42 -0.72 34.20 -4.64
C VAL A 42 0.53 34.41 -3.78
N ALA A 43 0.34 34.79 -2.53
CA ALA A 43 1.42 34.90 -1.55
C ALA A 43 1.07 34.13 -0.28
N GLN A 44 2.04 33.38 0.25
CA GLN A 44 1.89 32.61 1.48
C GLN A 44 2.36 33.45 2.68
N ILE A 45 1.56 33.43 3.75
CA ILE A 45 1.91 34.02 5.04
C ILE A 45 1.90 32.89 6.07
N SER A 46 3.06 32.63 6.66
CA SER A 46 3.24 31.60 7.67
C SER A 46 3.50 32.25 9.02
N TRP A 47 2.99 31.64 10.08
CA TRP A 47 3.30 32.01 11.46
C TRP A 47 4.43 31.12 11.97
N ASP A 48 5.44 31.75 12.56
CA ASP A 48 6.56 31.08 13.21
C ASP A 48 6.31 30.98 14.72
N PRO A 49 6.18 29.76 15.27
CA PRO A 49 5.98 29.56 16.70
C PRO A 49 7.17 30.00 17.58
N GLU A 50 8.39 30.03 17.04
CA GLU A 50 9.59 30.36 17.84
C GLU A 50 9.70 31.88 18.06
N SER A 51 9.55 32.66 17.00
CA SER A 51 9.55 34.13 17.10
C SER A 51 8.19 34.72 17.46
N ASN A 52 7.11 33.93 17.37
CA ASN A 52 5.72 34.39 17.47
C ASN A 52 5.42 35.53 16.47
N THR A 53 5.96 35.45 15.26
CA THR A 53 5.75 36.43 14.18
C THR A 53 5.22 35.78 12.92
N ILE A 54 4.62 36.57 12.04
CA ILE A 54 4.23 36.13 10.69
C ILE A 54 5.30 36.51 9.67
N THR A 55 5.26 35.92 8.48
CA THR A 55 6.12 36.24 7.33
C THR A 55 6.36 37.76 7.20
N PRO A 56 7.62 38.22 7.19
CA PRO A 56 7.94 39.64 7.08
C PRO A 56 7.50 40.26 5.75
N ASP A 57 7.06 41.52 5.79
CA ASP A 57 6.62 42.27 4.59
C ASP A 57 7.70 42.31 3.50
N SER A 58 8.98 42.28 3.85
CA SER A 58 10.10 42.24 2.90
C SER A 58 10.17 40.95 2.06
N GLN A 59 9.46 39.90 2.46
CA GLN A 59 9.37 38.63 1.72
C GLN A 59 8.09 38.53 0.88
N LEU A 60 7.21 39.53 0.95
CA LEU A 60 5.95 39.53 0.20
C LEU A 60 6.11 40.21 -1.16
N PRO A 61 5.46 39.71 -2.22
CA PRO A 61 5.48 40.35 -3.53
C PRO A 61 4.90 41.78 -3.50
N ALA A 62 5.44 42.66 -4.35
CA ALA A 62 5.05 44.07 -4.39
C ALA A 62 3.54 44.30 -4.63
N TRP A 63 2.87 43.42 -5.38
CA TRP A 63 1.44 43.54 -5.68
C TRP A 63 0.54 43.41 -4.44
N VAL A 64 1.03 42.79 -3.36
CA VAL A 64 0.30 42.66 -2.09
C VAL A 64 0.00 44.04 -1.50
N PHE A 65 0.92 44.99 -1.68
CA PHE A 65 0.81 46.34 -1.11
C PHE A 65 0.02 47.32 -1.98
N THR A 66 -0.31 46.94 -3.22
CA THR A 66 -1.00 47.82 -4.19
C THR A 66 -2.38 47.32 -4.61
N SER A 67 -2.75 46.10 -4.23
CA SER A 67 -4.02 45.48 -4.62
C SER A 67 -5.02 45.46 -3.46
N LYS A 68 -6.32 45.43 -3.79
CA LYS A 68 -7.32 44.88 -2.84
C LYS A 68 -7.14 43.37 -2.77
N LEU A 69 -7.32 42.80 -1.59
CA LEU A 69 -6.92 41.44 -1.26
C LEU A 69 -8.10 40.60 -0.75
N VAL A 70 -7.94 39.30 -0.94
CA VAL A 70 -8.59 38.23 -0.21
C VAL A 70 -7.55 37.59 0.70
N ALA A 71 -7.91 37.30 1.95
CA ALA A 71 -7.07 36.52 2.87
C ALA A 71 -7.84 35.32 3.42
N LYS A 72 -7.21 34.15 3.44
CA LYS A 72 -7.82 32.90 3.92
C LYS A 72 -6.76 31.93 4.47
N PRO A 73 -7.10 31.07 5.45
CA PRO A 73 -6.20 30.01 5.90
C PRO A 73 -5.95 28.97 4.81
N ASP A 74 -4.75 28.40 4.80
CA ASP A 74 -4.30 27.39 3.82
C ASP A 74 -3.75 26.14 4.53
N GLN A 75 -4.67 25.42 5.19
CA GLN A 75 -4.39 24.20 5.95
C GLN A 75 -5.42 23.11 5.67
N LEU A 76 -5.80 22.94 4.40
CA LEU A 76 -6.79 21.94 3.96
C LEU A 76 -8.19 22.12 4.60
N ILE A 77 -8.52 23.34 5.03
CA ILE A 77 -9.83 23.68 5.59
C ILE A 77 -10.82 23.86 4.43
N LYS A 78 -11.86 23.02 4.41
CA LYS A 78 -12.97 23.15 3.45
C LYS A 78 -13.99 24.18 3.95
N ARG A 79 -14.79 24.75 3.03
CA ARG A 79 -15.91 25.66 3.34
C ARG A 79 -15.52 26.85 4.23
N ARG A 80 -14.35 27.44 3.96
CA ARG A 80 -13.78 28.59 4.71
C ARG A 80 -14.74 29.78 4.80
N GLY A 81 -15.45 30.09 3.71
CA GLY A 81 -16.44 31.16 3.67
C GLY A 81 -17.58 30.97 4.68
N LYS A 82 -18.15 29.76 4.76
CA LYS A 82 -19.22 29.43 5.72
C LYS A 82 -18.73 29.38 7.18
N SER A 83 -17.41 29.29 7.38
CA SER A 83 -16.77 29.24 8.70
C SER A 83 -16.25 30.61 9.18
N GLY A 84 -16.52 31.70 8.45
CA GLY A 84 -16.02 33.03 8.80
C GLY A 84 -14.49 33.19 8.67
N LEU A 85 -13.85 32.31 7.90
CA LEU A 85 -12.39 32.26 7.69
C LEU A 85 -11.98 32.84 6.33
N LEU A 86 -12.71 33.87 5.87
CA LEU A 86 -12.48 34.51 4.59
C LEU A 86 -12.60 36.03 4.76
N LEU A 87 -11.51 36.75 4.50
CA LEU A 87 -11.48 38.21 4.42
C LEU A 87 -11.53 38.63 2.95
N LEU A 88 -12.41 39.55 2.60
CA LEU A 88 -12.62 39.98 1.20
C LEU A 88 -12.47 41.49 1.05
N ASN A 89 -11.88 41.91 -0.08
CA ASN A 89 -11.81 43.29 -0.53
C ASN A 89 -11.13 44.25 0.46
N LYS A 90 -9.98 43.85 1.01
CA LYS A 90 -9.22 44.60 2.02
C LYS A 90 -7.82 44.99 1.54
N GLU A 91 -7.24 46.03 2.11
CA GLU A 91 -5.83 46.35 1.85
C GLU A 91 -4.88 45.55 2.76
N TRP A 92 -3.59 45.53 2.44
CA TRP A 92 -2.60 44.78 3.22
C TRP A 92 -2.61 45.08 4.72
N PRO A 93 -2.71 46.34 5.21
CA PRO A 93 -2.75 46.60 6.65
C PRO A 93 -3.91 45.89 7.36
N GLU A 94 -5.10 45.91 6.76
CA GLU A 94 -6.30 45.24 7.30
C GLU A 94 -6.17 43.71 7.21
N ALA A 95 -5.61 43.19 6.12
CA ALA A 95 -5.35 41.75 5.96
C ALA A 95 -4.32 41.24 6.97
N LYS A 96 -3.23 41.99 7.17
CA LYS A 96 -2.16 41.70 8.13
C LYS A 96 -2.70 41.65 9.55
N GLU A 97 -3.52 42.62 9.95
CA GLU A 97 -4.18 42.62 11.26
C GLU A 97 -5.11 41.41 11.42
N TRP A 98 -5.91 41.10 10.40
CA TRP A 98 -6.83 39.96 10.41
C TRP A 98 -6.09 38.62 10.55
N ILE A 99 -4.96 38.46 9.86
CA ILE A 99 -4.07 37.29 9.95
C ILE A 99 -3.44 37.25 11.35
N ALA A 100 -2.81 38.33 11.82
CA ALA A 100 -2.15 38.38 13.12
C ALA A 100 -3.10 38.09 14.29
N ALA A 101 -4.38 38.48 14.17
CA ALA A 101 -5.40 38.18 15.15
C ALA A 101 -5.74 36.68 15.25
N ARG A 102 -5.36 35.86 14.27
CA ARG A 102 -5.68 34.42 14.15
C ARG A 102 -4.45 33.52 14.15
N ALA A 103 -3.32 34.03 13.66
CA ALA A 103 -2.05 33.33 13.59
C ALA A 103 -1.65 32.79 14.96
N GLY A 104 -1.30 31.50 15.01
CA GLY A 104 -0.93 30.83 16.24
C GLY A 104 -2.08 30.59 17.23
N LYS A 105 -3.34 30.82 16.86
CA LYS A 105 -4.51 30.60 17.73
C LYS A 105 -5.34 29.40 17.27
N ASP A 106 -5.99 28.76 18.23
CA ASP A 106 -6.91 27.65 17.97
C ASP A 106 -8.22 28.17 17.38
N VAL A 107 -8.69 27.47 16.36
CA VAL A 107 -9.97 27.71 15.72
C VAL A 107 -10.69 26.38 15.57
N THR A 108 -11.98 26.38 15.88
CA THR A 108 -12.85 25.23 15.65
C THR A 108 -13.58 25.41 14.32
N VAL A 109 -13.42 24.44 13.42
CA VAL A 109 -14.16 24.34 12.16
C VAL A 109 -14.93 23.03 12.19
N ALA A 110 -16.27 23.12 12.13
CA ALA A 110 -17.17 22.00 12.39
C ALA A 110 -16.83 21.31 13.74
N ASN A 111 -16.38 20.06 13.72
CA ASN A 111 -16.06 19.29 14.93
C ASN A 111 -14.55 19.24 15.22
N THR A 112 -13.73 19.94 14.43
CA THR A 112 -12.27 19.85 14.48
C THR A 112 -11.67 21.16 14.96
N THR A 113 -10.83 21.10 16.00
CA THR A 113 -10.11 22.28 16.52
C THR A 113 -8.65 22.18 16.17
N GLY A 114 -8.07 23.24 15.61
CA GLY A 114 -6.66 23.29 15.25
C GLY A 114 -6.11 24.70 15.19
N LYS A 115 -4.79 24.82 15.28
CA LYS A 115 -4.09 26.11 15.24
C LYS A 115 -3.90 26.60 13.81
N LEU A 116 -4.16 27.88 13.57
CA LEU A 116 -3.94 28.51 12.27
C LEU A 116 -2.51 29.06 12.15
N ASN A 117 -1.69 28.38 11.37
CA ASN A 117 -0.27 28.66 11.17
C ASN A 117 0.07 29.07 9.73
N ASN A 118 -0.81 28.81 8.75
CA ASN A 118 -0.55 29.14 7.34
C ASN A 118 -1.77 29.79 6.70
N PHE A 119 -1.52 30.86 5.97
CA PHE A 119 -2.51 31.67 5.26
C PHE A 119 -2.03 31.94 3.84
N ILE A 120 -2.97 32.28 2.97
CA ILE A 120 -2.70 32.83 1.64
C ILE A 120 -3.43 34.15 1.46
N VAL A 121 -2.79 35.06 0.72
CA VAL A 121 -3.40 36.28 0.20
C VAL A 121 -3.35 36.29 -1.31
N GLU A 122 -4.39 36.86 -1.90
CA GLU A 122 -4.61 36.91 -3.35
C GLU A 122 -5.33 38.21 -3.73
N PRO A 123 -5.19 38.73 -4.95
CA PRO A 123 -5.97 39.87 -5.39
C PRO A 123 -7.48 39.58 -5.33
N PHE A 124 -8.23 40.55 -4.80
CA PHE A 124 -9.68 40.53 -4.88
C PHE A 124 -10.12 40.77 -6.33
N LEU A 125 -10.91 39.84 -6.85
CA LEU A 125 -11.50 39.92 -8.18
C LEU A 125 -12.99 40.24 -8.07
N PRO A 126 -13.45 41.47 -8.35
CA PRO A 126 -14.86 41.76 -8.49
C PRO A 126 -15.42 41.04 -9.72
N HIS A 127 -16.47 40.23 -9.55
CA HIS A 127 -17.09 39.49 -10.65
C HIS A 127 -18.58 39.24 -10.38
N PRO A 128 -19.42 39.15 -11.42
CA PRO A 128 -20.80 38.73 -11.29
C PRO A 128 -20.91 37.21 -11.03
N SER A 129 -21.90 36.78 -10.25
CA SER A 129 -22.09 35.35 -9.92
C SER A 129 -22.35 34.45 -11.12
N HIS A 130 -22.93 34.96 -12.22
CA HIS A 130 -23.13 34.17 -13.45
C HIS A 130 -21.81 33.83 -14.19
N THR A 131 -20.68 34.36 -13.72
CA THR A 131 -19.34 34.03 -14.22
C THR A 131 -18.65 32.93 -13.41
N GLU A 132 -19.28 32.46 -12.32
CA GLU A 132 -18.79 31.39 -11.45
C GLU A 132 -19.19 30.01 -12.00
N TYR A 133 -18.19 29.15 -12.17
CA TYR A 133 -18.31 27.77 -12.60
C TYR A 133 -17.65 26.86 -11.57
N TYR A 134 -17.90 25.57 -11.70
CA TYR A 134 -17.23 24.51 -10.95
C TYR A 134 -16.54 23.55 -11.90
N VAL A 135 -15.33 23.13 -11.58
CA VAL A 135 -14.68 22.00 -12.24
C VAL A 135 -13.99 21.10 -11.21
N CYS A 136 -14.11 19.79 -11.38
CA CYS A 136 -13.34 18.81 -10.63
C CYS A 136 -12.86 17.69 -11.54
N ILE A 137 -11.60 17.30 -11.41
CA ILE A 137 -11.03 16.12 -12.04
C ILE A 137 -10.64 15.13 -10.94
N ASN A 138 -11.14 13.90 -11.00
CA ASN A 138 -10.78 12.86 -10.05
C ASN A 138 -10.51 11.50 -10.71
N SER A 139 -9.46 10.84 -10.26
CA SER A 139 -9.09 9.51 -10.75
C SER A 139 -9.92 8.42 -10.09
N ILE A 140 -10.46 7.54 -10.92
CA ILE A 140 -11.10 6.27 -10.54
C ILE A 140 -10.39 5.11 -11.24
N ARG A 141 -10.78 3.87 -10.93
CA ARG A 141 -10.16 2.66 -11.51
C ARG A 141 -10.28 2.65 -13.04
N GLU A 142 -11.43 3.05 -13.56
CA GLU A 142 -11.79 2.99 -14.98
C GLU A 142 -11.20 4.14 -15.81
N GLY A 143 -10.73 5.21 -15.17
CA GLY A 143 -10.28 6.42 -15.86
C GLY A 143 -10.29 7.65 -14.97
N ASP A 144 -10.30 8.83 -15.59
CA ASP A 144 -10.39 10.11 -14.89
C ASP A 144 -11.75 10.75 -15.21
N ASN A 145 -12.53 11.14 -14.20
CA ASN A 145 -13.77 11.89 -14.47
C ASN A 145 -13.47 13.39 -14.46
N ILE A 146 -14.05 14.11 -15.41
CA ILE A 146 -14.19 15.56 -15.38
C ILE A 146 -15.64 15.88 -15.01
N LEU A 147 -15.83 16.58 -13.91
CA LEU A 147 -17.10 17.10 -13.43
C LEU A 147 -17.13 18.60 -13.71
N PHE A 148 -18.27 19.10 -14.21
CA PHE A 148 -18.46 20.52 -14.49
C PHE A 148 -19.88 20.97 -14.19
N THR A 149 -20.04 22.15 -13.57
CA THR A 149 -21.34 22.84 -13.54
C THR A 149 -21.19 24.34 -13.76
N HIS A 150 -22.24 24.94 -14.32
CA HIS A 150 -22.40 26.37 -14.53
C HIS A 150 -22.88 27.13 -13.29
N GLU A 151 -23.22 26.41 -12.22
CA GLU A 151 -23.60 26.97 -10.92
C GLU A 151 -22.44 26.82 -9.93
N GLY A 152 -21.35 27.58 -10.14
CA GLY A 152 -20.21 27.58 -9.22
C GLY A 152 -20.46 28.33 -7.91
N GLY A 153 -19.41 28.43 -7.09
CA GLY A 153 -19.38 29.31 -5.91
C GLY A 153 -19.77 28.63 -4.59
N ILE A 154 -19.99 29.46 -3.57
CA ILE A 154 -20.23 29.02 -2.17
C ILE A 154 -21.55 28.26 -2.01
N GLU A 155 -22.54 28.56 -2.86
CA GLU A 155 -23.90 27.98 -2.82
C GLU A 155 -24.15 26.90 -3.88
N VAL A 156 -23.09 26.25 -4.38
CA VAL A 156 -23.20 25.15 -5.36
C VAL A 156 -24.13 24.01 -4.90
N GLY A 157 -24.23 23.77 -3.59
CA GLY A 157 -25.09 22.72 -3.03
C GLY A 157 -24.50 21.32 -3.23
N ASP A 158 -25.35 20.35 -3.58
CA ASP A 158 -24.93 18.98 -3.92
C ASP A 158 -24.36 18.94 -5.34
N VAL A 159 -23.03 19.08 -5.44
CA VAL A 159 -22.33 19.15 -6.72
C VAL A 159 -22.35 17.81 -7.46
N ASP A 160 -22.37 16.68 -6.75
CA ASP A 160 -22.36 15.35 -7.38
C ASP A 160 -23.68 15.08 -8.10
N ALA A 161 -24.80 15.61 -7.60
CA ALA A 161 -26.10 15.55 -8.26
C ALA A 161 -26.24 16.54 -9.43
N LYS A 162 -25.59 17.71 -9.34
CA LYS A 162 -25.73 18.80 -10.32
C LYS A 162 -24.72 18.76 -11.46
N ALA A 163 -23.51 18.30 -11.20
CA ALA A 163 -22.42 18.38 -12.15
C ALA A 163 -22.60 17.40 -13.30
N LEU A 164 -22.38 17.91 -14.52
CA LEU A 164 -22.22 17.09 -15.70
C LEU A 164 -20.89 16.34 -15.60
N LYS A 165 -20.88 15.09 -16.03
CA LYS A 165 -19.74 14.17 -15.86
C LYS A 165 -19.29 13.61 -17.20
N LEU A 166 -17.98 13.68 -17.46
CA LEU A 166 -17.32 13.06 -18.61
C LEU A 166 -16.20 12.15 -18.09
N LEU A 167 -16.32 10.85 -18.36
CA LEU A 167 -15.26 9.88 -18.08
C LEU A 167 -14.26 9.87 -19.25
N ILE A 168 -12.97 10.03 -18.95
CA ILE A 168 -11.87 9.76 -19.86
C ILE A 168 -11.31 8.38 -19.50
N PRO A 169 -11.60 7.32 -20.28
CA PRO A 169 -11.15 5.98 -19.96
C PRO A 169 -9.63 5.83 -20.12
N VAL A 170 -9.03 4.94 -19.33
CA VAL A 170 -7.60 4.62 -19.42
C VAL A 170 -7.27 4.02 -20.79
N GLY A 171 -6.17 4.47 -21.41
CA GLY A 171 -5.67 3.91 -22.68
C GLY A 171 -6.56 4.16 -23.90
N LYS A 172 -7.65 4.92 -23.79
CA LYS A 172 -8.56 5.26 -24.90
C LYS A 172 -8.27 6.64 -25.48
N GLU A 173 -8.77 6.86 -26.69
CA GLU A 173 -8.62 8.15 -27.37
C GLU A 173 -9.25 9.28 -26.53
N PHE A 174 -8.55 10.40 -26.44
CA PHE A 174 -9.02 11.58 -25.73
C PHE A 174 -10.23 12.21 -26.46
N PRO A 175 -11.29 12.63 -25.75
CA PRO A 175 -12.50 13.15 -26.37
C PRO A 175 -12.24 14.40 -27.23
N SER A 176 -12.99 14.52 -28.32
CA SER A 176 -12.93 15.68 -29.20
C SER A 176 -13.46 16.94 -28.50
N ARG A 177 -13.09 18.12 -29.01
CA ARG A 177 -13.60 19.41 -28.51
C ARG A 177 -15.14 19.45 -28.46
N ASP A 178 -15.79 18.93 -29.49
CA ASP A 178 -17.25 18.91 -29.59
C ASP A 178 -17.89 17.96 -28.59
N GLN A 179 -17.24 16.83 -28.30
CA GLN A 179 -17.70 15.93 -27.23
C GLN A 179 -17.61 16.62 -25.88
N ILE A 180 -16.50 17.31 -25.57
CA ILE A 180 -16.36 18.08 -24.33
C ILE A 180 -17.46 19.15 -24.22
N LYS A 181 -17.72 19.92 -25.31
CA LYS A 181 -18.80 20.92 -25.33
C LYS A 181 -20.17 20.32 -25.04
N LYS A 182 -20.51 19.22 -25.73
CA LYS A 182 -21.82 18.56 -25.62
C LYS A 182 -22.02 17.85 -24.29
N SER A 183 -20.94 17.34 -23.67
CA SER A 183 -21.02 16.60 -22.42
C SER A 183 -20.97 17.51 -21.19
N LEU A 184 -20.13 18.55 -21.19
CA LEU A 184 -19.85 19.34 -19.98
C LEU A 184 -20.40 20.77 -20.04
N LEU A 185 -20.56 21.37 -21.22
CA LEU A 185 -20.81 22.81 -21.36
C LEU A 185 -22.20 23.13 -21.93
N THR A 186 -23.19 22.25 -21.74
CA THR A 186 -24.55 22.42 -22.29
C THR A 186 -25.25 23.70 -21.83
N HIS A 187 -25.00 24.12 -20.59
CA HIS A 187 -25.61 25.29 -19.94
C HIS A 187 -24.70 26.54 -19.97
N VAL A 188 -23.56 26.47 -20.67
CA VAL A 188 -22.61 27.58 -20.77
C VAL A 188 -22.95 28.44 -21.99
N PRO A 189 -22.91 29.79 -21.89
CA PRO A 189 -23.09 30.67 -23.04
C PRO A 189 -22.08 30.38 -24.16
N GLU A 190 -22.54 30.35 -25.42
CA GLU A 190 -21.72 29.97 -26.57
C GLU A 190 -20.40 30.75 -26.66
N ALA A 191 -20.45 32.05 -26.35
CA ALA A 191 -19.29 32.94 -26.35
C ALA A 191 -18.15 32.52 -25.41
N LYS A 192 -18.42 31.70 -24.39
CA LYS A 192 -17.42 31.23 -23.40
C LYS A 192 -16.94 29.80 -23.66
N LYS A 193 -17.67 29.02 -24.48
CA LYS A 193 -17.42 27.58 -24.60
C LYS A 193 -16.03 27.27 -25.12
N ASP A 194 -15.53 27.97 -26.14
CA ASP A 194 -14.21 27.67 -26.69
C ASP A 194 -13.07 27.95 -25.71
N THR A 195 -13.14 29.06 -24.97
CA THR A 195 -12.17 29.37 -23.91
C THR A 195 -12.20 28.30 -22.81
N LEU A 196 -13.39 27.87 -22.38
CA LEU A 196 -13.53 26.84 -21.35
C LEU A 196 -13.06 25.47 -21.84
N VAL A 197 -13.34 25.09 -23.08
CA VAL A 197 -12.82 23.85 -23.68
C VAL A 197 -11.29 23.87 -23.72
N ASP A 198 -10.69 24.97 -24.18
CA ASP A 198 -9.23 25.13 -24.18
C ASP A 198 -8.64 24.98 -22.77
N PHE A 199 -9.26 25.62 -21.79
CA PHE A 199 -8.84 25.52 -20.40
C PHE A 199 -8.97 24.08 -19.89
N LEU A 200 -10.10 23.41 -20.10
CA LEU A 200 -10.35 22.05 -19.62
C LEU A 200 -9.37 21.03 -20.23
N ILE A 201 -9.03 21.16 -21.51
CA ILE A 201 -8.05 20.29 -22.18
C ILE A 201 -6.66 20.48 -21.56
N ARG A 202 -6.24 21.74 -21.37
CA ARG A 202 -4.94 22.05 -20.76
C ARG A 202 -4.88 21.64 -19.29
N LEU A 203 -5.97 21.87 -18.54
CA LEU A 203 -6.12 21.47 -17.15
C LEU A 203 -5.98 19.95 -17.00
N TYR A 204 -6.66 19.18 -17.85
CA TYR A 204 -6.52 17.72 -17.86
C TYR A 204 -5.11 17.28 -18.26
N SER A 205 -4.49 17.96 -19.24
CA SER A 205 -3.10 17.67 -19.60
C SER A 205 -2.12 17.86 -18.43
N VAL A 206 -2.26 18.96 -17.68
CA VAL A 206 -1.48 19.21 -16.45
C VAL A 206 -1.81 18.19 -15.36
N TYR A 207 -3.09 17.83 -15.21
CA TYR A 207 -3.55 16.81 -14.26
C TYR A 207 -2.83 15.47 -14.50
N VAL A 208 -2.74 15.05 -15.76
CA VAL A 208 -2.05 13.82 -16.19
C VAL A 208 -0.53 13.95 -15.98
N ASP A 209 0.08 15.01 -16.50
CA ASP A 209 1.54 15.18 -16.55
C ASP A 209 2.19 15.31 -15.16
N LEU A 210 1.46 15.86 -14.20
CA LEU A 210 1.91 16.05 -12.83
C LEU A 210 1.40 14.98 -11.86
N HIS A 211 0.73 13.94 -12.35
CA HIS A 211 0.19 12.84 -11.54
C HIS A 211 -0.74 13.33 -10.41
N PHE A 212 -1.67 14.23 -10.74
CA PHE A 212 -2.80 14.52 -9.85
C PHE A 212 -3.71 13.30 -9.77
N THR A 213 -4.35 13.17 -8.60
CA THR A 213 -5.38 12.15 -8.32
C THR A 213 -6.74 12.79 -7.97
N TYR A 214 -6.71 14.08 -7.64
CA TYR A 214 -7.86 14.93 -7.42
C TYR A 214 -7.46 16.39 -7.66
N LEU A 215 -8.30 17.14 -8.38
CA LEU A 215 -8.11 18.57 -8.63
C LEU A 215 -9.48 19.24 -8.78
N GLU A 216 -9.87 20.04 -7.81
CA GLU A 216 -11.10 20.81 -7.78
C GLU A 216 -10.80 22.31 -7.82
N ILE A 217 -11.58 23.05 -8.61
CA ILE A 217 -11.55 24.51 -8.66
C ILE A 217 -12.98 25.02 -8.43
N ASN A 218 -13.19 25.72 -7.31
CA ASN A 218 -14.51 26.24 -6.95
C ASN A 218 -14.49 27.54 -6.11
N PRO A 219 -14.76 28.72 -6.70
CA PRO A 219 -15.23 28.91 -8.06
C PRO A 219 -14.09 29.01 -9.09
N LEU A 220 -14.34 28.44 -10.27
CA LEU A 220 -13.67 28.77 -11.52
C LEU A 220 -14.40 29.97 -12.14
N ILE A 221 -13.72 31.08 -12.40
CA ILE A 221 -14.33 32.26 -13.02
C ILE A 221 -14.01 32.29 -14.51
N CYS A 222 -15.03 32.50 -15.34
CA CYS A 222 -14.87 32.85 -16.75
C CYS A 222 -15.56 34.19 -17.03
N LEU A 223 -14.77 35.26 -17.02
CA LEU A 223 -15.24 36.62 -17.32
C LEU A 223 -15.52 36.77 -18.81
N ASP A 224 -16.55 37.55 -19.13
CA ASP A 224 -16.90 37.87 -20.52
C ASP A 224 -15.75 38.59 -21.25
N GLY A 225 -15.68 38.37 -22.56
CA GLY A 225 -14.79 39.15 -23.42
C GLY A 225 -15.25 40.60 -23.50
N VAL A 226 -14.33 41.55 -23.29
CA VAL A 226 -14.63 43.00 -23.33
C VAL A 226 -13.77 43.66 -24.41
N ASN A 227 -14.36 44.56 -25.21
CA ASN A 227 -13.67 45.34 -26.25
C ASN A 227 -12.86 44.49 -27.24
N GLY A 228 -13.42 43.36 -27.68
CA GLY A 228 -12.78 42.45 -28.64
C GLY A 228 -11.71 41.53 -28.04
N LYS A 229 -11.47 41.57 -26.72
CA LYS A 229 -10.61 40.60 -26.04
C LYS A 229 -11.39 39.30 -25.77
N PRO A 230 -10.71 38.13 -25.76
CA PRO A 230 -11.36 36.87 -25.45
C PRO A 230 -11.81 36.83 -23.97
N PRO A 231 -12.77 35.94 -23.62
CA PRO A 231 -13.07 35.61 -22.23
C PRO A 231 -11.80 35.23 -21.45
N THR A 232 -11.74 35.56 -20.17
CA THR A 232 -10.57 35.29 -19.32
C THR A 232 -10.91 34.39 -18.15
N ILE A 233 -9.99 33.47 -17.83
CA ILE A 233 -10.15 32.48 -16.76
C ILE A 233 -9.43 32.95 -15.49
N HIS A 234 -10.04 32.71 -14.33
CA HIS A 234 -9.42 32.90 -13.01
C HIS A 234 -9.85 31.76 -12.09
N TYR A 235 -8.95 31.24 -11.24
CA TYR A 235 -9.26 30.15 -10.30
C TYR A 235 -9.15 30.65 -8.87
N LEU A 236 -10.29 30.90 -8.21
CA LEU A 236 -10.31 31.57 -6.90
C LEU A 236 -10.08 30.62 -5.74
N ASP A 237 -10.49 29.36 -5.86
CA ASP A 237 -10.25 28.32 -4.86
C ASP A 237 -9.74 27.06 -5.55
N MET A 238 -8.76 26.38 -4.94
CA MET A 238 -8.30 25.08 -5.42
C MET A 238 -8.15 24.09 -4.26
N ALA A 239 -8.61 22.86 -4.48
CA ALA A 239 -8.32 21.73 -3.62
C ALA A 239 -7.72 20.61 -4.48
N ALA A 240 -6.56 20.08 -4.08
CA ALA A 240 -5.87 19.12 -4.92
C ALA A 240 -5.17 18.02 -4.12
N LYS A 241 -5.01 16.86 -4.75
CA LYS A 241 -4.19 15.74 -4.28
C LYS A 241 -3.25 15.27 -5.39
N LEU A 242 -2.00 15.05 -5.03
CA LEU A 242 -0.98 14.44 -5.90
C LEU A 242 -0.73 13.00 -5.47
N ASP A 243 -0.36 12.14 -6.42
CA ASP A 243 0.16 10.82 -6.10
C ASP A 243 1.61 10.93 -5.60
N GLN A 244 1.82 10.79 -4.29
CA GLN A 244 3.16 10.88 -3.70
C GLN A 244 4.13 9.85 -4.27
N THR A 245 3.65 8.69 -4.71
CA THR A 245 4.53 7.63 -5.24
C THR A 245 5.15 8.01 -6.58
N ALA A 246 4.60 9.01 -7.28
CA ALA A 246 5.16 9.59 -8.48
C ALA A 246 6.26 10.63 -8.22
N ASP A 247 6.70 10.87 -6.98
CA ASP A 247 7.73 11.86 -6.65
C ASP A 247 9.04 11.62 -7.41
N TYR A 248 9.42 10.36 -7.64
CA TYR A 248 10.62 10.06 -8.42
C TYR A 248 10.51 10.42 -9.91
N LEU A 249 9.30 10.61 -10.43
CA LEU A 249 9.01 11.02 -11.81
C LEU A 249 8.76 12.53 -11.89
N CYS A 250 7.93 13.04 -10.99
CA CYS A 250 7.36 14.38 -11.05
C CYS A 250 7.94 15.35 -10.02
N GLY A 251 8.75 14.89 -9.07
CA GLY A 251 9.37 15.70 -8.03
C GLY A 251 10.07 16.95 -8.58
N PRO A 252 10.93 16.85 -9.62
CA PRO A 252 11.53 18.03 -10.26
C PRO A 252 10.51 18.98 -10.88
N LYS A 253 9.42 18.45 -11.47
CA LYS A 253 8.35 19.27 -12.04
C LYS A 253 7.54 20.00 -10.96
N TRP A 254 7.33 19.34 -9.83
CA TRP A 254 6.66 19.92 -8.68
C TRP A 254 7.53 20.99 -8.01
N ALA A 255 8.84 20.74 -7.90
CA ALA A 255 9.80 21.64 -7.26
C ALA A 255 9.95 22.97 -8.01
N ILE A 256 10.11 22.94 -9.34
CA ILE A 256 10.32 24.16 -10.13
C ILE A 256 9.12 25.12 -10.08
N ALA A 257 7.90 24.59 -10.03
CA ALA A 257 6.71 25.43 -9.88
C ALA A 257 6.68 26.15 -8.53
N ARG A 258 7.39 25.64 -7.52
CA ARG A 258 7.46 26.23 -6.18
C ARG A 258 8.63 27.21 -6.01
N ASP A 259 9.50 27.32 -7.02
CA ASP A 259 10.53 28.35 -7.07
C ASP A 259 9.90 29.69 -7.45
N LEU A 260 9.65 30.56 -6.46
CA LEU A 260 8.99 31.84 -6.70
C LEU A 260 9.74 32.76 -7.68
N SER A 261 11.04 32.54 -7.91
CA SER A 261 11.82 33.33 -8.88
C SER A 261 11.37 33.12 -10.33
N VAL A 262 10.72 31.99 -10.65
CA VAL A 262 10.23 31.72 -12.03
C VAL A 262 9.06 32.63 -12.43
N TYR A 263 8.44 33.29 -11.46
CA TYR A 263 7.34 34.23 -11.69
C TYR A 263 7.79 35.71 -11.66
N ASP A 264 9.08 35.98 -11.40
CA ASP A 264 9.64 37.31 -11.52
C ASP A 264 10.04 37.60 -12.97
N SER A 265 9.42 38.62 -13.57
CA SER A 265 9.73 39.18 -14.89
C SER A 265 11.20 39.53 -15.13
N ARG A 266 12.03 39.67 -14.09
CA ARG A 266 13.46 40.04 -14.18
C ARG A 266 14.43 38.85 -14.24
N ALA A 267 13.96 37.62 -14.00
CA ALA A 267 14.80 36.43 -14.00
C ALA A 267 14.77 35.72 -15.38
N GLN A 268 15.91 35.58 -16.05
CA GLN A 268 16.01 34.78 -17.28
C GLN A 268 15.85 33.28 -16.94
N ALA A 269 14.87 32.62 -17.55
CA ALA A 269 14.56 31.22 -17.29
C ALA A 269 15.64 30.27 -17.85
N SER A 270 16.38 29.60 -16.97
CA SER A 270 17.26 28.47 -17.34
C SER A 270 16.66 27.13 -16.87
N GLY A 271 16.06 26.36 -17.77
CA GLY A 271 15.80 24.90 -17.69
C GLY A 271 15.04 24.33 -16.47
N VAL A 272 14.46 23.14 -16.65
CA VAL A 272 14.07 22.28 -15.52
C VAL A 272 15.33 21.52 -15.10
N MET A 273 15.94 21.91 -13.98
CA MET A 273 17.07 21.20 -13.37
C MET A 273 16.56 20.39 -12.18
N ALA A 274 17.20 19.25 -11.88
CA ALA A 274 16.76 18.34 -10.81
C ALA A 274 16.65 19.01 -9.43
N ASP A 275 17.44 20.05 -9.19
CA ASP A 275 17.55 20.74 -7.89
C ASP A 275 16.92 22.15 -7.88
N ARG A 276 16.07 22.48 -8.86
CA ARG A 276 15.46 23.82 -8.93
C ARG A 276 14.14 23.88 -8.17
N GLY A 277 14.14 24.63 -7.07
CA GLY A 277 12.98 24.89 -6.23
C GLY A 277 12.81 23.90 -5.07
N PRO A 278 11.96 24.22 -4.08
CA PRO A 278 11.78 23.39 -2.90
C PRO A 278 10.93 22.13 -3.19
N PRO A 279 11.26 20.96 -2.59
CA PRO A 279 10.51 19.71 -2.78
C PRO A 279 9.09 19.82 -2.21
N MET A 280 8.12 19.11 -2.82
CA MET A 280 6.70 19.17 -2.45
C MET A 280 6.47 18.95 -0.96
N VAL A 281 5.62 19.77 -0.37
CA VAL A 281 5.25 19.69 1.06
C VAL A 281 3.92 18.96 1.19
N TRP A 282 3.85 18.02 2.14
CA TRP A 282 2.68 17.20 2.41
C TRP A 282 2.04 17.63 3.73
N PRO A 283 1.11 18.59 3.75
CA PRO A 283 0.49 19.08 4.98
C PRO A 283 -0.33 17.97 5.68
N ALA A 284 -0.35 17.99 7.02
CA ALA A 284 -1.31 17.21 7.79
C ALA A 284 -2.74 17.76 7.61
N PRO A 285 -3.78 16.93 7.84
CA PRO A 285 -5.16 17.42 7.92
C PRO A 285 -5.32 18.49 9.00
N PHE A 286 -6.23 19.44 8.79
CA PHE A 286 -6.57 20.42 9.81
C PHE A 286 -6.97 19.74 11.13
N GLY A 287 -6.56 20.34 12.25
CA GLY A 287 -6.77 19.78 13.60
C GLY A 287 -5.60 18.96 14.14
N ARG A 288 -4.57 18.71 13.33
CA ARG A 288 -3.35 18.05 13.76
C ARG A 288 -2.13 18.69 13.13
N ASP A 289 -1.13 19.01 13.95
CA ASP A 289 0.22 19.28 13.48
C ASP A 289 1.02 17.98 13.51
N LEU A 290 1.90 17.78 12.52
CA LEU A 290 2.86 16.68 12.60
C LEU A 290 3.79 16.92 13.78
N THR A 291 3.89 15.93 14.66
CA THR A 291 4.92 15.93 15.70
C THR A 291 6.30 15.81 15.05
N LYS A 292 7.35 16.24 15.76
CA LYS A 292 8.74 16.12 15.27
C LYS A 292 9.10 14.67 14.96
N GLU A 293 8.55 13.74 15.73
CA GLU A 293 8.71 12.31 15.62
C GLU A 293 8.01 11.73 14.39
N GLU A 294 6.79 12.16 14.09
CA GLU A 294 6.08 11.77 12.86
C GLU A 294 6.82 12.24 11.60
N ALA A 295 7.30 13.48 11.60
CA ALA A 295 8.10 14.02 10.51
C ALA A 295 9.41 13.24 10.32
N TYR A 296 10.05 12.83 11.42
CA TYR A 296 11.26 12.00 11.38
C TYR A 296 10.99 10.61 10.77
N ILE A 297 9.93 9.93 11.20
CA ILE A 297 9.56 8.62 10.62
C ILE A 297 9.15 8.74 9.16
N GLN A 298 8.42 9.79 8.79
CA GLN A 298 8.06 10.06 7.39
C GLN A 298 9.29 10.28 6.51
N LYS A 299 10.33 10.94 7.04
CA LYS A 299 11.62 11.10 6.34
C LYS A 299 12.34 9.76 6.17
N LEU A 300 12.35 8.93 7.22
CA LEU A 300 12.98 7.60 7.17
C LEU A 300 12.29 6.70 6.14
N ASP A 301 10.96 6.67 6.13
CA ASP A 301 10.11 5.98 5.16
C ASP A 301 10.41 6.40 3.72
N GLY A 302 10.48 7.71 3.44
CA GLY A 302 10.81 8.22 2.11
C GLY A 302 12.22 7.87 1.59
N SER A 303 13.10 7.36 2.46
CA SER A 303 14.49 7.00 2.12
C SER A 303 14.72 5.50 1.95
N THR A 304 13.66 4.67 1.99
CA THR A 304 13.78 3.23 1.92
C THR A 304 12.69 2.55 1.09
N GLY A 305 12.93 1.32 0.63
CA GLY A 305 11.91 0.47 0.03
C GLY A 305 11.05 -0.30 1.05
N ALA A 306 11.40 -0.22 2.34
CA ALA A 306 10.53 -0.67 3.43
C ALA A 306 9.41 0.37 3.70
N SER A 307 8.39 -0.01 4.46
CA SER A 307 7.32 0.90 4.89
C SER A 307 7.45 1.17 6.39
N LEU A 308 7.44 2.44 6.78
CA LEU A 308 7.55 2.88 8.17
C LEU A 308 6.53 4.00 8.43
N LYS A 309 5.50 3.75 9.24
CA LYS A 309 4.44 4.72 9.52
C LYS A 309 4.30 4.97 11.01
N LEU A 310 4.07 6.22 11.38
CA LEU A 310 3.74 6.62 12.75
C LEU A 310 2.72 7.74 12.73
N THR A 311 1.74 7.65 13.63
CA THR A 311 0.77 8.68 13.96
C THR A 311 0.50 8.61 15.45
N VAL A 312 0.77 9.69 16.16
CA VAL A 312 0.47 9.88 17.57
C VAL A 312 -1.00 10.32 17.67
N LEU A 313 -1.81 9.50 18.34
CA LEU A 313 -3.24 9.71 18.54
C LEU A 313 -3.51 10.39 19.88
N ASN A 314 -2.85 9.89 20.93
CA ASN A 314 -2.95 10.40 22.29
C ASN A 314 -1.60 10.23 22.99
N ALA A 315 -0.78 11.29 23.02
CA ALA A 315 0.55 11.23 23.63
C ALA A 315 0.54 10.84 25.13
N ASN A 316 -0.59 11.03 25.82
CA ASN A 316 -0.79 10.66 27.22
C ASN A 316 -1.41 9.26 27.41
N GLY A 317 -1.80 8.60 26.32
CA GLY A 317 -2.36 7.25 26.32
C GLY A 317 -1.35 6.24 26.87
N ARG A 318 -1.86 5.25 27.61
CA ARG A 318 -1.03 4.21 28.21
C ARG A 318 -0.68 3.07 27.26
N ILE A 319 -1.40 2.90 26.15
CA ILE A 319 -1.23 1.75 25.25
C ILE A 319 -0.50 2.19 23.99
N TRP A 320 0.72 1.70 23.81
CA TRP A 320 1.55 1.95 22.64
C TRP A 320 1.71 0.68 21.83
N THR A 321 1.74 0.82 20.51
CA THR A 321 1.90 -0.30 19.58
C THR A 321 3.12 -0.10 18.69
N MET A 322 3.90 -1.16 18.51
CA MET A 322 4.97 -1.30 17.54
C MET A 322 4.73 -2.59 16.77
N VAL A 323 3.80 -2.55 15.81
CA VAL A 323 3.30 -3.73 15.11
C VAL A 323 3.87 -3.80 13.70
N ALA A 324 4.31 -4.98 13.27
CA ALA A 324 4.79 -5.15 11.91
C ALA A 324 3.72 -5.62 10.92
N GLY A 325 3.58 -4.87 9.82
CA GLY A 325 2.60 -5.08 8.74
C GLY A 325 1.37 -4.20 8.87
N GLY A 326 1.02 -3.48 7.79
CA GLY A 326 -0.15 -2.60 7.75
C GLY A 326 -1.48 -3.28 8.12
N GLY A 327 -1.77 -4.46 7.55
CA GLY A 327 -2.98 -5.20 7.92
C GLY A 327 -3.00 -5.66 9.38
N ALA A 328 -1.84 -6.08 9.91
CA ALA A 328 -1.75 -6.50 11.30
C ALA A 328 -1.92 -5.31 12.27
N SER A 329 -1.28 -4.17 12.00
CA SER A 329 -1.42 -2.99 12.88
C SER A 329 -2.86 -2.50 12.99
N VAL A 330 -3.63 -2.60 11.90
CA VAL A 330 -5.07 -2.36 11.90
C VAL A 330 -5.80 -3.37 12.79
N VAL A 331 -5.52 -4.67 12.65
CA VAL A 331 -6.14 -5.74 13.47
C VAL A 331 -5.84 -5.57 14.98
N TYR A 332 -4.61 -5.18 15.35
CA TYR A 332 -4.29 -4.88 16.76
C TYR A 332 -5.04 -3.64 17.26
N SER A 333 -5.17 -2.61 16.43
CA SER A 333 -5.92 -1.40 16.79
C SER A 333 -7.41 -1.69 16.96
N ASP A 334 -7.99 -2.50 16.08
CA ASP A 334 -9.36 -3.02 16.18
C ASP A 334 -9.56 -3.81 17.48
N ALA A 335 -8.64 -4.71 17.83
CA ALA A 335 -8.74 -5.49 19.07
C ALA A 335 -8.68 -4.61 20.34
N ILE A 336 -7.81 -3.60 20.37
CA ILE A 336 -7.72 -2.63 21.48
C ILE A 336 -9.01 -1.80 21.58
N ALA A 337 -9.55 -1.38 20.44
CA ALA A 337 -10.80 -0.62 20.38
C ALA A 337 -12.01 -1.47 20.81
N ALA A 338 -12.11 -2.71 20.33
CA ALA A 338 -13.16 -3.67 20.68
C ALA A 338 -13.14 -4.02 22.17
N ALA A 339 -11.95 -4.03 22.78
CA ALA A 339 -11.78 -4.19 24.23
C ALA A 339 -12.19 -2.95 25.06
N GLY A 340 -12.60 -1.84 24.43
CA GLY A 340 -13.03 -0.62 25.10
C GLY A 340 -11.92 0.39 25.42
N PHE A 341 -10.71 0.19 24.89
CA PHE A 341 -9.52 0.98 25.24
C PHE A 341 -9.06 1.93 24.12
N ALA A 342 -9.93 2.26 23.15
CA ALA A 342 -9.58 3.19 22.06
C ALA A 342 -9.07 4.55 22.56
N HIS A 343 -9.63 5.07 23.66
CA HIS A 343 -9.23 6.35 24.27
C HIS A 343 -7.82 6.32 24.91
N GLU A 344 -7.32 5.14 25.26
CA GLU A 344 -5.98 4.92 25.83
C GLU A 344 -4.94 4.51 24.77
N LEU A 345 -5.36 4.32 23.50
CA LEU A 345 -4.46 4.02 22.39
C LEU A 345 -3.66 5.27 22.01
N ALA A 346 -2.35 5.22 22.22
CA ALA A 346 -1.48 6.37 22.10
C ALA A 346 -1.02 6.63 20.68
N ASN A 347 -0.85 5.59 19.87
CA ASN A 347 -0.38 5.70 18.49
C ASN A 347 -1.02 4.68 17.56
N TYR A 348 -1.07 5.02 16.28
CA TYR A 348 -1.16 4.07 15.17
C TYR A 348 0.17 4.08 14.42
N GLY A 349 0.66 2.92 14.02
CA GLY A 349 1.88 2.82 13.24
C GLY A 349 2.19 1.40 12.81
N GLU A 350 3.06 1.27 11.82
CA GLU A 350 3.56 -0.02 11.37
C GLU A 350 4.97 0.05 10.81
N TYR A 351 5.63 -1.10 10.79
CA TYR A 351 6.83 -1.33 9.99
C TYR A 351 6.70 -2.60 9.14
N SER A 352 7.06 -2.54 7.86
CA SER A 352 6.98 -3.69 6.95
C SER A 352 7.91 -3.54 5.73
N GLY A 353 7.89 -4.48 4.79
CA GLY A 353 8.82 -4.45 3.64
C GLY A 353 10.26 -4.82 3.98
N ALA A 354 10.47 -5.60 5.06
CA ALA A 354 11.78 -6.04 5.54
C ALA A 354 12.77 -4.89 5.81
N PRO A 355 12.46 -3.98 6.75
CA PRO A 355 13.40 -2.93 7.14
C PRO A 355 14.67 -3.54 7.73
N THR A 356 15.77 -2.80 7.61
CA THR A 356 17.06 -3.19 8.19
C THR A 356 17.03 -3.10 9.72
N GLU A 357 18.02 -3.69 10.38
CA GLU A 357 18.22 -3.54 11.83
C GLU A 357 18.30 -2.06 12.24
N GLY A 358 19.07 -1.26 11.49
CA GLY A 358 19.26 0.18 11.75
C GLY A 358 17.95 0.97 11.65
N GLN A 359 17.17 0.73 10.60
CA GLN A 359 15.85 1.36 10.43
C GLN A 359 14.88 0.96 11.52
N THR A 360 14.85 -0.33 11.87
CA THR A 360 13.97 -0.83 12.94
C THR A 360 14.37 -0.23 14.29
N TYR A 361 15.66 -0.05 14.54
CA TYR A 361 16.15 0.65 15.72
C TYR A 361 15.68 2.10 15.79
N GLU A 362 15.82 2.90 14.72
CA GLU A 362 15.39 4.31 14.74
C GLU A 362 13.87 4.43 14.95
N TYR A 363 13.11 3.53 14.33
CA TYR A 363 11.66 3.44 14.53
C TYR A 363 11.31 3.09 15.99
N ALA A 364 11.92 2.03 16.53
CA ALA A 364 11.69 1.57 17.91
C ALA A 364 12.11 2.63 18.93
N LYS A 365 13.29 3.23 18.75
CA LYS A 365 13.80 4.33 19.57
C LYS A 365 12.81 5.48 19.65
N THR A 366 12.23 5.88 18.52
CA THR A 366 11.25 6.97 18.46
C THR A 366 10.00 6.66 19.29
N ILE A 367 9.46 5.44 19.19
CA ILE A 367 8.29 5.01 19.97
C ILE A 367 8.64 4.90 21.47
N ILE A 368 9.79 4.32 21.79
CA ILE A 368 10.23 4.09 23.17
C ILE A 368 10.52 5.43 23.88
N ASP A 369 11.08 6.40 23.17
CA ASP A 369 11.21 7.76 23.67
C ASP A 369 9.82 8.34 23.99
N LEU A 370 8.88 8.30 23.04
CA LEU A 370 7.52 8.83 23.24
C LEU A 370 6.76 8.20 24.43
N ILE A 371 6.76 6.87 24.58
CA ILE A 371 6.10 6.20 25.71
C ILE A 371 6.76 6.56 27.05
N THR A 372 8.03 6.97 27.07
CA THR A 372 8.75 7.33 28.30
C THR A 372 8.80 8.84 28.58
N ARG A 373 7.94 9.62 27.91
CA ARG A 373 7.70 11.05 28.23
C ARG A 373 6.58 11.23 29.27
N GLY A 374 6.63 12.38 29.94
CA GLY A 374 5.62 12.83 30.89
C GLY A 374 5.87 12.36 32.33
N ALA A 375 4.89 12.57 33.20
CA ALA A 375 4.94 12.04 34.57
C ALA A 375 4.64 10.53 34.56
N PRO A 376 5.36 9.71 35.35
CA PRO A 376 5.04 8.29 35.50
C PRO A 376 3.61 8.07 36.00
N ARG A 377 2.92 7.11 35.38
CA ARG A 377 1.56 6.77 35.76
C ARG A 377 1.52 5.70 36.86
N PRO A 378 0.56 5.75 37.81
CA PRO A 378 0.40 4.71 38.81
C PRO A 378 0.12 3.32 38.21
N ASP A 379 -0.69 3.28 37.15
CA ASP A 379 -1.12 2.09 36.40
C ASP A 379 -0.16 1.68 35.27
N GLY A 380 0.99 2.35 35.18
CA GLY A 380 2.03 2.10 34.18
C GLY A 380 1.59 2.35 32.74
N LYS A 381 2.42 1.90 31.79
CA LYS A 381 2.13 1.92 30.36
C LYS A 381 2.39 0.55 29.74
N ILE A 382 1.82 0.30 28.58
CA ILE A 382 1.89 -0.98 27.86
C ILE A 382 2.52 -0.72 26.50
N LEU A 383 3.49 -1.55 26.12
CA LEU A 383 4.04 -1.61 24.76
C LEU A 383 3.73 -2.97 24.13
N ILE A 384 2.91 -2.96 23.08
CA ILE A 384 2.57 -4.16 22.29
C ILE A 384 3.50 -4.22 21.07
N ILE A 385 4.39 -5.19 21.04
CA ILE A 385 5.30 -5.48 19.93
C ILE A 385 4.74 -6.70 19.16
N GLY A 386 3.85 -6.42 18.22
CA GLY A 386 3.00 -7.44 17.61
C GLY A 386 3.21 -7.67 16.11
N GLY A 387 2.39 -8.57 15.58
CA GLY A 387 2.05 -8.64 14.17
C GLY A 387 1.86 -10.05 13.63
N GLY A 388 1.46 -10.15 12.37
CA GLY A 388 1.22 -11.42 11.70
C GLY A 388 2.50 -12.21 11.42
N ILE A 389 2.35 -13.47 11.00
CA ILE A 389 3.48 -14.30 10.57
C ILE A 389 4.09 -13.71 9.30
N ALA A 390 5.33 -13.23 9.38
CA ALA A 390 5.99 -12.61 8.23
C ALA A 390 6.29 -13.62 7.12
N ASN A 391 6.19 -13.16 5.86
CA ASN A 391 6.60 -13.94 4.70
C ASN A 391 8.12 -13.84 4.47
N PHE A 392 8.66 -12.61 4.43
CA PHE A 392 10.06 -12.38 4.06
C PHE A 392 10.84 -11.48 5.03
N THR A 393 10.17 -10.78 5.95
CA THR A 393 10.85 -9.95 6.95
C THR A 393 11.60 -10.85 7.93
N ASN A 394 12.91 -10.62 8.07
CA ASN A 394 13.74 -11.33 9.04
C ASN A 394 13.44 -10.84 10.47
N VAL A 395 12.78 -11.68 11.26
CA VAL A 395 12.34 -11.35 12.62
C VAL A 395 13.55 -11.18 13.54
N ALA A 396 14.60 -12.00 13.41
CA ALA A 396 15.81 -11.85 14.21
C ALA A 396 16.50 -10.49 13.98
N ALA A 397 16.65 -10.07 12.72
CA ALA A 397 17.29 -8.79 12.39
C ALA A 397 16.49 -7.58 12.89
N THR A 398 15.17 -7.60 12.69
CA THR A 398 14.29 -6.52 13.19
C THR A 398 14.27 -6.47 14.72
N PHE A 399 14.21 -7.63 15.39
CA PHE A 399 14.24 -7.71 16.85
C PHE A 399 15.58 -7.27 17.44
N LYS A 400 16.72 -7.49 16.76
CA LYS A 400 18.01 -6.92 17.18
C LYS A 400 17.95 -5.39 17.29
N GLY A 401 17.34 -4.72 16.32
CA GLY A 401 17.14 -3.27 16.35
C GLY A 401 16.23 -2.82 17.51
N ILE A 402 15.13 -3.53 17.73
CA ILE A 402 14.21 -3.28 18.86
C ILE A 402 14.90 -3.48 20.21
N ILE A 403 15.61 -4.59 20.38
CA ILE A 403 16.35 -4.93 21.61
C ILE A 403 17.41 -3.86 21.90
N ARG A 404 18.09 -3.36 20.88
CA ARG A 404 19.07 -2.26 21.02
C ARG A 404 18.41 -1.00 21.58
N ALA A 405 17.26 -0.60 21.05
CA ALA A 405 16.53 0.57 21.54
C ALA A 405 15.99 0.35 22.97
N LEU A 406 15.45 -0.84 23.29
CA LEU A 406 14.98 -1.17 24.64
C LEU A 406 16.11 -1.09 25.68
N LYS A 407 17.32 -1.56 25.35
CA LYS A 407 18.49 -1.49 26.24
C LYS A 407 18.90 -0.04 26.52
N GLU A 408 18.89 0.82 25.50
CA GLU A 408 19.22 2.25 25.64
C GLU A 408 18.25 2.99 26.57
N TYR A 409 16.96 2.63 26.53
CA TYR A 409 15.91 3.27 27.33
C TYR A 409 15.53 2.48 28.59
N LYS A 410 16.40 1.59 29.08
CA LYS A 410 16.16 0.77 30.29
C LYS A 410 15.63 1.58 31.46
N THR A 411 16.35 2.64 31.86
CA THR A 411 15.99 3.45 33.04
C THR A 411 14.66 4.17 32.85
N PRO A 412 14.41 4.91 31.74
CA PRO A 412 13.09 5.50 31.46
C PRO A 412 11.93 4.49 31.45
N LEU A 413 12.12 3.30 30.88
CA LEU A 413 11.10 2.24 30.83
C LEU A 413 10.71 1.74 32.22
N ILE A 414 11.70 1.52 33.10
CA ILE A 414 11.48 1.11 34.50
C ILE A 414 10.73 2.22 35.25
N THR A 415 11.19 3.47 35.12
CA THR A 415 10.58 4.64 35.78
C THR A 415 9.10 4.80 35.41
N HIS A 416 8.74 4.54 34.16
CA HIS A 416 7.36 4.63 33.67
C HIS A 416 6.54 3.34 33.86
N LYS A 417 7.11 2.32 34.53
CA LYS A 417 6.48 1.00 34.76
C LYS A 417 5.92 0.40 33.46
N VAL A 418 6.71 0.48 32.39
CA VAL A 418 6.29 -0.08 31.10
C VAL A 418 6.24 -1.60 31.19
N GLN A 419 5.18 -2.20 30.63
CA GLN A 419 5.08 -3.65 30.44
C GLN A 419 5.05 -3.96 28.94
N ILE A 420 5.82 -4.96 28.51
CA ILE A 420 6.01 -5.27 27.09
C ILE A 420 5.38 -6.62 26.77
N TYR A 421 4.56 -6.66 25.72
CA TYR A 421 3.92 -7.88 25.21
C TYR A 421 4.32 -8.11 23.77
N VAL A 422 4.84 -9.29 23.47
CA VAL A 422 5.48 -9.60 22.19
C VAL A 422 4.78 -10.80 21.56
N ARG A 423 4.30 -10.67 20.32
CA ARG A 423 3.83 -11.81 19.52
C ARG A 423 4.32 -11.67 18.09
N ARG A 424 5.11 -12.63 17.62
CA ARG A 424 5.62 -12.61 16.24
C ARG A 424 5.95 -14.00 15.70
N GLY A 425 5.76 -14.17 14.39
CA GLY A 425 6.26 -15.31 13.61
C GLY A 425 6.87 -14.86 12.29
N GLY A 426 7.49 -15.81 11.56
CA GLY A 426 8.13 -15.58 10.26
C GLY A 426 9.62 -15.90 10.25
N PRO A 427 10.39 -15.55 9.20
CA PRO A 427 11.79 -15.94 9.05
C PRO A 427 12.65 -15.64 10.29
N ASN A 428 13.30 -16.67 10.84
CA ASN A 428 14.17 -16.63 12.02
C ASN A 428 13.50 -16.10 13.31
N TYR A 429 12.19 -16.31 13.47
CA TYR A 429 11.48 -15.82 14.64
C TYR A 429 11.95 -16.47 15.95
N GLN A 430 12.38 -17.73 15.93
CA GLN A 430 12.85 -18.45 17.12
C GLN A 430 14.05 -17.74 17.77
N GLU A 431 15.02 -17.29 16.97
CA GLU A 431 16.18 -16.50 17.43
C GLU A 431 15.72 -15.15 18.01
N GLY A 432 14.86 -14.43 17.30
CA GLY A 432 14.33 -13.14 17.73
C GLY A 432 13.56 -13.23 19.06
N LEU A 433 12.65 -14.19 19.18
CA LEU A 433 11.87 -14.41 20.40
C LEU A 433 12.76 -14.88 21.56
N LYS A 434 13.74 -15.77 21.33
CA LYS A 434 14.71 -16.19 22.35
C LYS A 434 15.50 -14.99 22.88
N ALA A 435 16.01 -14.13 21.99
CA ALA A 435 16.73 -12.93 22.39
C ALA A 435 15.86 -11.95 23.20
N MET A 436 14.57 -11.84 22.85
CA MET A 436 13.62 -11.00 23.59
C MET A 436 13.29 -11.57 24.99
N ARG A 437 13.21 -12.90 25.14
CA ARG A 437 13.03 -13.55 26.46
C ARG A 437 14.23 -13.30 27.37
N LEU A 438 15.44 -13.51 26.86
CA LEU A 438 16.70 -13.24 27.58
C LEU A 438 16.84 -11.76 27.95
N LEU A 439 16.33 -10.85 27.11
CA LEU A 439 16.27 -9.42 27.46
C LEU A 439 15.37 -9.19 28.68
N GLY A 440 14.21 -9.84 28.76
CA GLY A 440 13.29 -9.72 29.90
C GLY A 440 13.94 -10.06 31.25
N GLU A 441 14.86 -11.02 31.27
CA GLU A 441 15.59 -11.44 32.48
C GLU A 441 16.60 -10.37 32.97
N SER A 442 17.11 -9.52 32.08
CA SER A 442 18.21 -8.58 32.37
C SER A 442 17.82 -7.10 32.31
N LEU A 443 16.75 -6.77 31.59
CA LEU A 443 16.30 -5.39 31.39
C LEU A 443 15.66 -4.81 32.65
N GLY A 444 15.04 -5.63 33.50
CA GLY A 444 14.28 -5.16 34.68
C GLY A 444 12.91 -4.56 34.33
N VAL A 445 12.46 -4.80 33.10
CA VAL A 445 11.14 -4.40 32.56
C VAL A 445 10.38 -5.69 32.26
N PRO A 446 9.12 -5.87 32.69
CA PRO A 446 8.36 -7.07 32.38
C PRO A 446 8.17 -7.25 30.87
N ILE A 447 8.61 -8.40 30.34
CA ILE A 447 8.46 -8.76 28.92
C ILE A 447 7.79 -10.14 28.80
N HIS A 448 6.63 -10.20 28.15
CA HIS A 448 5.89 -11.44 27.89
C HIS A 448 5.99 -11.80 26.40
N VAL A 449 6.55 -12.98 26.07
CA VAL A 449 6.96 -13.33 24.70
C VAL A 449 6.24 -14.58 24.18
N PHE A 450 5.47 -14.40 23.11
CA PHE A 450 4.62 -15.41 22.46
C PHE A 450 5.01 -15.62 20.99
N GLY A 451 4.85 -16.83 20.48
CA GLY A 451 5.12 -17.20 19.09
C GLY A 451 3.86 -17.35 18.23
N PRO A 452 3.99 -17.94 17.02
CA PRO A 452 2.89 -18.13 16.08
C PRO A 452 1.80 -19.11 16.56
N GLU A 453 2.10 -19.95 17.56
CA GLU A 453 1.13 -20.82 18.24
C GLU A 453 0.05 -20.04 19.00
N THR A 454 0.33 -18.78 19.33
CA THR A 454 -0.61 -17.87 19.97
C THR A 454 -1.35 -17.06 18.90
N HIS A 455 -2.68 -16.96 19.00
CA HIS A 455 -3.48 -16.15 18.09
C HIS A 455 -2.98 -14.69 18.04
N ILE A 456 -2.97 -14.08 16.86
CA ILE A 456 -2.34 -12.78 16.60
C ILE A 456 -2.72 -11.71 17.65
N THR A 457 -4.00 -11.56 17.96
CA THR A 457 -4.48 -10.54 18.91
C THR A 457 -4.62 -11.03 20.36
N ALA A 458 -4.30 -12.29 20.68
CA ALA A 458 -4.49 -12.81 22.04
C ALA A 458 -3.64 -12.08 23.11
N ILE A 459 -2.55 -11.42 22.70
CA ILE A 459 -1.74 -10.60 23.61
C ILE A 459 -2.39 -9.28 23.99
N VAL A 460 -3.42 -8.81 23.26
CA VAL A 460 -4.14 -7.57 23.56
C VAL A 460 -4.93 -7.70 24.88
N PRO A 461 -5.89 -8.64 25.03
CA PRO A 461 -6.64 -8.76 26.28
C PRO A 461 -5.75 -9.16 27.46
N LEU A 462 -4.62 -9.87 27.22
CA LEU A 462 -3.60 -10.13 28.25
C LEU A 462 -2.96 -8.84 28.75
N ALA A 463 -2.49 -8.00 27.82
CA ALA A 463 -1.84 -6.75 28.16
C ALA A 463 -2.80 -5.79 28.89
N LEU A 464 -4.08 -5.83 28.53
CA LEU A 464 -5.12 -5.03 29.15
C LEU A 464 -5.60 -5.60 30.50
N GLY A 465 -5.12 -6.78 30.92
CA GLY A 465 -5.53 -7.43 32.17
C GLY A 465 -6.95 -8.00 32.16
N LEU A 466 -7.54 -8.18 30.97
CA LEU A 466 -8.90 -8.73 30.80
C LEU A 466 -8.92 -10.26 30.92
N VAL A 467 -7.79 -10.91 30.65
CA VAL A 467 -7.59 -12.35 30.82
C VAL A 467 -6.27 -12.61 31.54
N LYS A 468 -6.21 -13.67 32.34
CA LYS A 468 -5.03 -14.02 33.15
C LYS A 468 -3.99 -14.85 32.41
N GLU A 469 -4.41 -15.62 31.41
CA GLU A 469 -3.56 -16.50 30.61
C GLU A 469 -3.93 -16.43 29.14
N ALA A 470 -2.94 -16.56 28.26
CA ALA A 470 -3.17 -16.60 26.82
C ALA A 470 -4.00 -17.85 26.51
N GLN A 471 -5.20 -17.69 25.95
CA GLN A 471 -5.90 -18.83 25.38
C GLN A 471 -5.06 -19.36 24.22
N GLN A 472 -4.48 -20.55 24.40
CA GLN A 472 -3.92 -21.30 23.29
C GLN A 472 -5.04 -21.66 22.32
N VAL A 473 -4.74 -21.75 21.03
CA VAL A 473 -5.67 -22.28 20.03
C VAL A 473 -5.84 -23.77 20.34
N SER A 474 -6.76 -24.11 21.25
CA SER A 474 -6.99 -25.48 21.68
C SER A 474 -7.83 -26.19 20.63
N ALA A 475 -7.17 -26.93 19.75
CA ALA A 475 -7.79 -28.03 19.04
C ALA A 475 -7.74 -29.26 19.95
N THR A 476 -8.90 -29.80 20.33
CA THR A 476 -9.05 -31.16 20.85
C THR A 476 -8.56 -32.17 19.82
N VAL A 477 -7.25 -32.46 19.81
CA VAL A 477 -6.64 -33.62 19.14
C VAL A 477 -5.58 -34.16 20.10
N GLY A 478 -5.73 -35.41 20.52
CA GLY A 478 -4.95 -36.02 21.60
C GLY A 478 -3.44 -36.00 21.33
N SER A 479 -2.69 -35.37 22.24
CA SER A 479 -1.24 -35.42 22.24
C SER A 479 -0.76 -36.81 22.72
N LYS A 480 -0.19 -37.60 21.83
CA LYS A 480 0.91 -38.49 22.18
C LYS A 480 2.15 -37.96 21.49
N MET A 481 2.89 -37.09 22.17
CA MET A 481 4.28 -36.82 21.80
C MET A 481 5.07 -38.08 22.17
N GLN A 482 5.56 -38.79 21.17
CA GLN A 482 6.54 -39.86 21.33
C GLN A 482 7.92 -39.20 21.44
N GLU A 483 8.63 -39.48 22.52
CA GLU A 483 10.04 -39.09 22.70
C GLU A 483 10.87 -39.65 21.54
N VAL A 484 11.51 -38.76 20.79
CA VAL A 484 12.51 -39.14 19.77
C VAL A 484 13.82 -39.40 20.51
N SER A 485 14.22 -40.66 20.56
CA SER A 485 15.50 -41.11 21.12
C SER A 485 16.69 -40.58 20.32
N ASN A 486 17.72 -40.10 21.03
CA ASN A 486 19.02 -39.66 20.52
C ASN A 486 19.62 -40.59 19.45
N PRO A 487 20.09 -40.09 18.30
CA PRO A 487 20.98 -40.84 17.43
C PRO A 487 22.38 -40.95 18.05
N GLN A 488 22.93 -42.17 18.02
CA GLN A 488 24.30 -42.47 18.39
C GLN A 488 25.32 -41.82 17.43
N SER A 489 26.52 -41.62 17.96
CA SER A 489 27.69 -40.96 17.39
C SER A 489 28.05 -41.39 15.95
N PRO A 490 28.62 -40.49 15.11
CA PRO A 490 29.05 -40.83 13.76
C PRO A 490 30.31 -41.71 13.77
N ILE A 491 30.29 -42.75 12.93
CA ILE A 491 31.45 -43.56 12.57
C ILE A 491 32.42 -42.67 11.76
N GLN A 492 33.68 -42.60 12.20
CA GLN A 492 34.78 -41.97 11.46
C GLN A 492 35.06 -42.77 10.18
N GLY A 493 34.77 -42.19 9.02
CA GLY A 493 35.29 -42.62 7.72
C GLY A 493 36.30 -41.59 7.23
N GLU A 494 37.54 -42.01 7.00
CA GLU A 494 38.62 -41.18 6.45
C GLU A 494 38.25 -40.65 5.05
N VAL A 495 38.40 -39.34 4.86
CA VAL A 495 38.24 -38.68 3.55
C VAL A 495 39.59 -38.76 2.81
N GLN A 496 39.63 -39.54 1.73
CA GLN A 496 40.70 -39.44 0.73
C GLN A 496 40.45 -38.25 -0.21
N PRO A 497 41.50 -37.55 -0.67
CA PRO A 497 41.35 -36.46 -1.63
C PRO A 497 41.03 -37.00 -3.02
N ASP A 498 39.88 -36.58 -3.57
CA ASP A 498 39.49 -36.90 -4.95
C ASP A 498 40.47 -36.28 -5.96
N ALA A 499 40.97 -37.12 -6.86
CA ALA A 499 41.82 -36.71 -7.97
C ALA A 499 41.02 -35.89 -9.01
N GLU A 500 41.63 -34.84 -9.54
CA GLU A 500 41.08 -34.02 -10.62
C GLU A 500 40.83 -34.87 -11.88
N GLY A 501 39.56 -35.15 -12.18
CA GLY A 501 39.12 -35.76 -13.43
C GLY A 501 39.18 -34.78 -14.61
N PRO A 502 39.32 -35.27 -15.86
CA PRO A 502 39.42 -34.41 -17.04
C PRO A 502 38.11 -33.65 -17.31
N VAL A 503 38.26 -32.36 -17.61
CA VAL A 503 37.20 -31.42 -17.96
C VAL A 503 36.46 -31.88 -19.22
N GLY A 504 35.14 -32.05 -19.14
CA GLY A 504 34.32 -32.47 -20.28
C GLY A 504 33.99 -31.35 -21.30
N PRO A 505 33.48 -31.72 -22.48
CA PRO A 505 33.25 -30.80 -23.61
C PRO A 505 32.10 -29.81 -23.35
N ILE A 506 32.13 -28.67 -24.06
CA ILE A 506 31.05 -27.67 -24.06
C ILE A 506 30.00 -28.08 -25.11
N GLY A 507 28.75 -28.22 -24.69
CA GLY A 507 27.62 -28.55 -25.56
C GLY A 507 27.11 -27.35 -26.38
N PRO A 508 26.17 -27.58 -27.33
CA PRO A 508 25.62 -26.54 -28.21
C PRO A 508 24.88 -25.40 -27.46
N SER A 509 24.44 -25.65 -26.23
CA SER A 509 23.80 -24.70 -25.31
C SER A 509 24.79 -23.84 -24.50
N GLY A 510 26.10 -24.11 -24.60
CA GLY A 510 27.15 -23.48 -23.79
C GLY A 510 27.42 -24.18 -22.46
N GLU A 511 26.79 -25.33 -22.19
CA GLU A 511 26.93 -26.08 -20.95
C GLU A 511 28.16 -26.99 -20.95
N ARG A 512 28.91 -27.05 -19.84
CA ARG A 512 29.95 -28.05 -19.58
C ARG A 512 29.36 -29.22 -18.81
N THR A 513 29.64 -30.43 -19.24
CA THR A 513 29.30 -31.65 -18.50
C THR A 513 30.56 -32.25 -17.90
N GLN A 514 30.63 -32.42 -16.58
CA GLN A 514 31.69 -33.18 -15.90
C GLN A 514 31.20 -34.62 -15.66
N PRO A 515 32.06 -35.65 -15.83
CA PRO A 515 31.64 -37.05 -15.71
C PRO A 515 31.08 -37.48 -14.34
N ASN A 516 31.10 -36.63 -13.32
CA ASN A 516 30.64 -36.93 -11.95
C ASN A 516 29.75 -35.82 -11.31
N ASP A 517 29.27 -34.84 -12.08
CA ASP A 517 28.42 -33.79 -11.51
C ASP A 517 27.02 -34.33 -11.14
N ARG A 518 26.63 -34.21 -9.86
CA ARG A 518 25.30 -34.60 -9.35
C ARG A 518 24.23 -33.53 -9.63
N ILE A 519 24.28 -32.90 -10.80
CA ILE A 519 23.37 -31.84 -11.22
C ILE A 519 22.11 -32.46 -11.81
N VAL A 520 20.94 -32.00 -11.37
CA VAL A 520 19.64 -32.39 -11.95
C VAL A 520 19.26 -31.36 -13.00
N HIS A 521 18.96 -31.86 -14.21
CA HIS A 521 18.49 -31.07 -15.34
C HIS A 521 16.99 -31.30 -15.55
N PHE A 522 16.30 -30.26 -16.01
CA PHE A 522 14.87 -30.29 -16.30
C PHE A 522 14.63 -29.71 -17.68
N ASP A 523 14.20 -30.54 -18.62
CA ASP A 523 13.89 -30.10 -19.97
C ASP A 523 12.62 -29.26 -20.01
N ALA A 524 12.59 -28.27 -20.91
CA ALA A 524 11.39 -27.48 -21.18
C ALA A 524 10.31 -28.40 -21.76
N GLN A 525 9.13 -28.38 -21.16
CA GLN A 525 7.98 -29.15 -21.65
C GLN A 525 7.14 -28.31 -22.64
N GLY A 526 6.11 -28.92 -23.23
CA GLY A 526 5.13 -28.18 -24.02
C GLY A 526 4.24 -27.30 -23.14
N ALA A 527 3.67 -26.24 -23.72
CA ALA A 527 2.72 -25.38 -23.02
C ALA A 527 1.52 -26.20 -22.48
N THR A 528 1.13 -25.93 -21.24
CA THR A 528 -0.02 -26.59 -20.60
C THR A 528 -1.25 -25.68 -20.69
N ASN A 529 -2.37 -26.21 -21.16
CA ASN A 529 -3.62 -25.45 -21.22
C ASN A 529 -4.38 -25.63 -19.90
N ARG A 530 -4.73 -24.52 -19.23
CA ARG A 530 -5.43 -24.53 -17.95
C ARG A 530 -6.81 -23.89 -18.08
N PRO A 531 -7.83 -24.34 -17.32
CA PRO A 531 -9.10 -23.63 -17.29
C PRO A 531 -8.91 -22.23 -16.71
N TRP A 532 -9.70 -21.25 -17.17
CA TRP A 532 -9.56 -19.83 -16.80
C TRP A 532 -9.56 -19.57 -15.29
N TYR A 533 -10.26 -20.41 -14.52
CA TYR A 533 -10.36 -20.29 -13.07
C TYR A 533 -9.13 -20.84 -12.32
N ARG A 534 -8.27 -21.59 -13.00
CA ARG A 534 -7.12 -22.28 -12.44
C ARG A 534 -5.81 -21.80 -13.10
N PRO A 535 -5.37 -20.55 -12.83
CA PRO A 535 -4.15 -20.00 -13.42
C PRO A 535 -2.89 -20.76 -12.99
N PHE A 536 -2.93 -21.40 -11.82
CA PHE A 536 -1.83 -22.17 -11.25
C PHE A 536 -2.25 -23.60 -10.92
N ASP A 537 -1.34 -24.53 -11.17
CA ASP A 537 -1.43 -25.97 -10.93
C ASP A 537 -0.02 -26.57 -10.74
N ALA A 538 0.06 -27.90 -10.61
CA ALA A 538 1.33 -28.60 -10.37
C ALA A 538 2.30 -28.55 -11.57
N THR A 539 1.84 -28.22 -12.77
CA THR A 539 2.67 -28.10 -13.98
C THR A 539 3.06 -26.66 -14.29
N THR A 540 2.68 -25.71 -13.44
CA THR A 540 2.99 -24.29 -13.63
C THR A 540 4.49 -24.05 -13.63
N ARG A 541 4.98 -23.33 -14.64
CA ARG A 541 6.38 -22.93 -14.82
C ARG A 541 6.44 -21.41 -14.95
N SER A 542 7.46 -20.81 -14.37
CA SER A 542 7.55 -19.36 -14.19
C SER A 542 8.94 -18.82 -14.50
N LEU A 543 8.96 -17.55 -14.90
CA LEU A 543 10.16 -16.73 -15.02
C LEU A 543 10.21 -15.77 -13.81
N VAL A 544 11.41 -15.54 -13.26
CA VAL A 544 11.58 -14.57 -12.18
C VAL A 544 12.36 -13.36 -12.71
N TYR A 545 11.72 -12.19 -12.71
CA TYR A 545 12.36 -10.95 -13.11
C TYR A 545 13.02 -10.28 -11.90
N GLY A 546 14.34 -10.12 -11.95
CA GLY A 546 15.19 -9.66 -10.86
C GLY A 546 16.04 -10.78 -10.25
N LEU A 547 17.22 -10.42 -9.72
CA LEU A 547 18.15 -11.37 -9.12
C LEU A 547 17.73 -11.72 -7.68
N GLN A 548 16.85 -12.72 -7.53
CA GLN A 548 16.21 -13.07 -6.25
C GLN A 548 16.50 -14.51 -5.81
N PRO A 549 17.77 -14.88 -5.53
CA PRO A 549 18.15 -16.26 -5.26
C PRO A 549 17.46 -16.86 -4.03
N ARG A 550 17.21 -16.07 -2.98
CA ARG A 550 16.51 -16.58 -1.78
C ARG A 550 15.04 -16.91 -2.04
N ALA A 551 14.35 -16.06 -2.79
CA ALA A 551 12.96 -16.30 -3.15
C ALA A 551 12.83 -17.52 -4.05
N ILE A 552 13.72 -17.62 -5.05
CA ILE A 552 13.78 -18.75 -5.99
C ILE A 552 14.11 -20.05 -5.26
N GLN A 553 15.14 -20.07 -4.42
CA GLN A 553 15.47 -21.27 -3.65
C GLN A 553 14.28 -21.74 -2.82
N GLY A 554 13.61 -20.82 -2.14
CA GLY A 554 12.43 -21.19 -1.38
C GLY A 554 11.29 -21.71 -2.27
N MET A 555 11.07 -21.16 -3.47
CA MET A 555 10.09 -21.71 -4.43
C MET A 555 10.43 -23.16 -4.79
N LEU A 556 11.70 -23.45 -5.07
CA LEU A 556 12.19 -24.81 -5.35
C LEU A 556 12.03 -25.74 -4.14
N ASP A 557 12.31 -25.26 -2.92
CA ASP A 557 12.12 -26.03 -1.69
C ASP A 557 10.64 -26.39 -1.48
N PHE A 558 9.75 -25.43 -1.73
CA PHE A 558 8.31 -25.65 -1.70
C PHE A 558 7.86 -26.67 -2.76
N ASP A 559 8.35 -26.53 -3.99
CA ASP A 559 8.02 -27.44 -5.08
C ASP A 559 8.43 -28.89 -4.74
N TYR A 560 9.65 -29.05 -4.21
CA TYR A 560 10.17 -30.34 -3.75
C TYR A 560 9.32 -30.91 -2.60
N SER A 561 8.98 -30.08 -1.61
CA SER A 561 8.11 -30.48 -0.49
C SER A 561 6.69 -30.84 -0.96
N CYS A 562 6.20 -30.23 -2.04
CA CYS A 562 4.94 -30.59 -2.67
C CYS A 562 5.03 -31.91 -3.46
N GLY A 563 6.23 -32.44 -3.69
CA GLY A 563 6.45 -33.62 -4.52
C GLY A 563 6.24 -33.34 -6.01
N ARG A 564 6.50 -32.10 -6.45
CA ARG A 564 6.51 -31.78 -7.88
C ARG A 564 7.63 -32.54 -8.59
N GLU A 565 7.41 -32.86 -9.86
CA GLU A 565 8.44 -33.50 -10.69
C GLU A 565 9.43 -32.49 -11.26
N THR A 566 8.98 -31.25 -11.50
CA THR A 566 9.79 -30.17 -12.07
C THR A 566 9.71 -28.90 -11.22
N PRO A 567 10.80 -28.12 -11.15
CA PRO A 567 10.81 -26.85 -10.44
C PRO A 567 9.86 -25.88 -11.11
N SER A 568 9.21 -25.04 -10.32
CA SER A 568 8.30 -24.01 -10.82
C SER A 568 9.03 -22.81 -11.44
N VAL A 569 10.32 -22.63 -11.18
CA VAL A 569 11.14 -21.60 -11.83
C VAL A 569 11.93 -22.22 -12.97
N ALA A 570 11.67 -21.73 -14.19
CA ALA A 570 12.36 -22.16 -15.40
C ALA A 570 13.64 -21.35 -15.65
N ALA A 571 13.58 -20.03 -15.42
CA ALA A 571 14.71 -19.12 -15.62
C ALA A 571 14.54 -17.79 -14.88
N MET A 572 15.61 -17.00 -14.90
CA MET A 572 15.65 -15.65 -14.36
C MET A 572 15.86 -14.62 -15.47
N ILE A 573 15.33 -13.42 -15.27
CA ILE A 573 15.55 -12.27 -16.15
C ILE A 573 16.23 -11.16 -15.33
N TYR A 574 17.44 -10.76 -15.73
CA TYR A 574 18.21 -9.69 -15.08
C TYR A 574 18.91 -8.82 -16.13
N PRO A 575 18.31 -7.67 -16.53
CA PRO A 575 18.81 -6.84 -17.62
C PRO A 575 20.15 -6.16 -17.37
N PHE A 576 20.58 -6.05 -16.11
CA PHE A 576 21.78 -5.29 -15.71
C PHE A 576 23.06 -6.14 -15.66
N GLY A 577 22.97 -7.43 -16.02
CA GLY A 577 24.10 -8.36 -16.00
C GLY A 577 24.36 -8.99 -17.37
N GLY A 578 25.34 -9.90 -17.44
CA GLY A 578 25.53 -10.78 -18.60
C GLY A 578 24.72 -12.07 -18.48
N HIS A 579 24.62 -12.81 -19.58
CA HIS A 579 24.10 -14.19 -19.56
C HIS A 579 25.00 -15.05 -18.68
N HIS A 580 24.41 -15.71 -17.69
CA HIS A 580 25.11 -16.63 -16.81
C HIS A 580 24.14 -17.68 -16.28
N ILE A 581 24.69 -18.66 -15.57
CA ILE A 581 23.94 -19.71 -14.91
C ILE A 581 24.05 -19.49 -13.41
N GLN A 582 22.94 -19.64 -12.70
CA GLN A 582 22.91 -19.58 -11.24
C GLN A 582 22.57 -20.95 -10.65
N LYS A 583 23.32 -21.34 -9.62
CA LYS A 583 23.19 -22.61 -8.92
C LYS A 583 22.12 -22.53 -7.83
N PHE A 584 21.30 -23.56 -7.74
CA PHE A 584 20.24 -23.77 -6.75
C PHE A 584 20.24 -25.23 -6.27
N TYR A 585 19.41 -25.53 -5.26
CA TYR A 585 19.17 -26.89 -4.78
C TYR A 585 17.76 -27.38 -5.15
N TRP A 586 17.69 -28.65 -5.54
CA TRP A 586 16.47 -29.43 -5.69
C TRP A 586 16.52 -30.63 -4.73
N GLY A 587 15.90 -30.47 -3.56
CA GLY A 587 16.12 -31.38 -2.44
C GLY A 587 17.59 -31.33 -2.00
N THR A 588 18.30 -32.44 -2.14
CA THR A 588 19.74 -32.53 -1.77
C THR A 588 20.69 -32.42 -2.97
N ARG A 589 20.16 -32.25 -4.18
CA ARG A 589 20.95 -32.19 -5.42
C ARG A 589 21.04 -30.77 -5.92
N GLU A 590 22.09 -30.46 -6.68
CA GLU A 590 22.23 -29.15 -7.31
C GLU A 590 21.41 -29.10 -8.60
N THR A 591 20.91 -27.92 -8.94
CA THR A 591 20.30 -27.62 -10.24
C THR A 591 20.75 -26.24 -10.70
N LEU A 592 20.67 -26.01 -12.01
CA LEU A 592 21.20 -24.82 -12.67
C LEU A 592 20.05 -24.10 -13.38
N LEU A 593 19.86 -22.82 -13.08
CA LEU A 593 18.88 -21.98 -13.75
C LEU A 593 19.59 -20.93 -14.62
N PRO A 594 19.22 -20.78 -15.89
CA PRO A 594 19.79 -19.75 -16.76
C PRO A 594 19.27 -18.36 -16.38
N VAL A 595 20.14 -17.37 -16.52
CA VAL A 595 19.83 -15.95 -16.33
C VAL A 595 19.95 -15.23 -17.68
N TYR A 596 18.85 -14.64 -18.12
CA TYR A 596 18.75 -13.89 -19.37
C TYR A 596 18.75 -12.38 -19.14
N THR A 597 19.23 -11.64 -20.12
CA THR A 597 19.21 -10.18 -20.11
C THR A 597 17.93 -9.60 -20.72
N SER A 598 17.22 -10.39 -21.53
CA SER A 598 15.98 -10.03 -22.21
C SER A 598 14.81 -10.94 -21.82
N THR A 599 13.65 -10.35 -21.55
CA THR A 599 12.39 -11.06 -21.31
C THR A 599 11.98 -11.88 -22.54
N GLU A 600 12.13 -11.31 -23.75
CA GLU A 600 11.76 -11.99 -25.00
C GLU A 600 12.61 -13.26 -25.22
N GLU A 601 13.91 -13.19 -24.94
CA GLU A 601 14.79 -14.35 -25.07
C GLU A 601 14.44 -15.45 -24.08
N ALA A 602 14.15 -15.09 -22.81
CA ALA A 602 13.75 -16.05 -21.79
C ALA A 602 12.44 -16.77 -22.19
N VAL A 603 11.42 -16.01 -22.60
CA VAL A 603 10.13 -16.54 -23.07
C VAL A 603 10.28 -17.43 -24.30
N LYS A 604 11.18 -17.07 -25.24
CA LYS A 604 11.47 -17.89 -26.42
C LYS A 604 12.15 -19.21 -26.07
N LYS A 605 13.05 -19.21 -25.09
CA LYS A 605 13.81 -20.40 -24.67
C LYS A 605 13.03 -21.31 -23.69
N HIS A 606 11.99 -20.79 -23.06
CA HIS A 606 11.16 -21.51 -22.09
C HIS A 606 9.67 -21.47 -22.49
N PRO A 607 9.27 -22.20 -23.56
CA PRO A 607 7.89 -22.20 -24.04
C PRO A 607 6.86 -22.79 -23.06
N ASP A 608 7.32 -23.48 -22.02
CA ASP A 608 6.54 -23.99 -20.90
C ASP A 608 6.19 -22.93 -19.85
N ALA A 609 6.90 -21.80 -19.80
CA ALA A 609 6.77 -20.80 -18.75
C ALA A 609 5.76 -19.70 -19.11
N ASP A 610 4.60 -19.71 -18.46
CA ASP A 610 3.50 -18.77 -18.74
C ASP A 610 3.22 -17.80 -17.58
N VAL A 611 3.99 -17.89 -16.49
CA VAL A 611 3.90 -17.03 -15.31
C VAL A 611 5.17 -16.21 -15.14
N VAL A 612 5.06 -14.94 -14.75
CA VAL A 612 6.21 -14.12 -14.35
C VAL A 612 6.05 -13.62 -12.92
N VAL A 613 7.07 -13.81 -12.09
CA VAL A 613 7.18 -13.16 -10.78
C VAL A 613 8.10 -11.96 -10.91
N ASN A 614 7.52 -10.75 -10.89
CA ASN A 614 8.22 -9.51 -11.18
C ASN A 614 8.68 -8.80 -9.89
N PHE A 615 9.98 -8.89 -9.59
CA PHE A 615 10.65 -8.19 -8.49
C PHE A 615 11.37 -6.90 -8.94
N ALA A 616 10.99 -6.34 -10.09
CA ALA A 616 11.42 -4.99 -10.47
C ALA A 616 11.12 -3.98 -9.35
N SER A 617 11.94 -2.94 -9.24
CA SER A 617 11.67 -1.83 -8.31
C SER A 617 10.44 -1.03 -8.72
N SER A 618 9.86 -0.24 -7.81
CA SER A 618 8.75 0.68 -8.13
C SER A 618 9.05 1.62 -9.32
N ARG A 619 10.33 1.89 -9.58
CA ARG A 619 10.79 2.75 -10.68
C ARG A 619 10.82 2.05 -12.04
N SER A 620 11.01 0.74 -12.07
CA SER A 620 11.20 -0.06 -13.29
C SER A 620 10.06 -1.06 -13.57
N VAL A 621 9.14 -1.21 -12.62
CA VAL A 621 8.02 -2.17 -12.70
C VAL A 621 7.05 -1.87 -13.82
N TYR A 622 6.77 -0.59 -14.11
CA TYR A 622 5.89 -0.21 -15.20
C TYR A 622 6.42 -0.72 -16.54
N GLN A 623 7.63 -0.29 -16.92
CA GLN A 623 8.25 -0.67 -18.19
C GLN A 623 8.42 -2.19 -18.33
N SER A 624 8.95 -2.86 -17.30
CA SER A 624 9.13 -4.33 -17.33
C SER A 624 7.81 -5.09 -17.48
N THR A 625 6.73 -4.62 -16.86
CA THR A 625 5.41 -5.25 -16.98
C THR A 625 4.79 -5.01 -18.35
N MET A 626 4.90 -3.81 -18.92
CA MET A 626 4.39 -3.51 -20.26
C MET A 626 5.10 -4.35 -21.34
N GLU A 627 6.41 -4.57 -21.20
CA GLU A 627 7.17 -5.50 -22.06
C GLU A 627 6.67 -6.94 -21.95
N MET A 628 6.44 -7.44 -20.73
CA MET A 628 5.88 -8.79 -20.51
C MET A 628 4.48 -8.94 -21.09
N LEU A 629 3.63 -7.91 -20.94
CA LEU A 629 2.28 -7.89 -21.50
C LEU A 629 2.28 -7.92 -23.03
N ALA A 630 3.35 -7.49 -23.70
CA ALA A 630 3.46 -7.59 -25.16
C ALA A 630 3.68 -9.04 -25.64
N LEU A 631 4.01 -9.99 -24.75
CA LEU A 631 4.35 -11.37 -25.07
C LEU A 631 3.14 -12.31 -24.84
N PRO A 632 2.48 -12.84 -25.89
CA PRO A 632 1.25 -13.61 -25.75
C PRO A 632 1.35 -14.91 -24.94
N GLN A 633 2.57 -15.41 -24.72
CA GLN A 633 2.84 -16.60 -23.90
C GLN A 633 2.55 -16.33 -22.42
N ILE A 634 2.74 -15.10 -21.94
CA ILE A 634 2.56 -14.74 -20.54
C ILE A 634 1.06 -14.65 -20.23
N LYS A 635 0.60 -15.44 -19.26
CA LYS A 635 -0.79 -15.53 -18.82
C LYS A 635 -1.02 -14.98 -17.41
N ALA A 636 0.02 -14.92 -16.58
CA ALA A 636 -0.05 -14.30 -15.27
C ALA A 636 1.25 -13.57 -14.89
N ILE A 637 1.11 -12.42 -14.24
CA ILE A 637 2.23 -11.64 -13.71
C ILE A 637 1.93 -11.28 -12.26
N ALA A 638 2.85 -11.63 -11.36
CA ALA A 638 2.82 -11.15 -9.98
C ALA A 638 3.75 -9.95 -9.82
N ILE A 639 3.20 -8.80 -9.42
CA ILE A 639 3.93 -7.55 -9.27
C ILE A 639 4.23 -7.32 -7.79
N ILE A 640 5.49 -7.53 -7.38
CA ILE A 640 5.86 -7.50 -5.96
C ILE A 640 6.06 -6.08 -5.43
N ALA A 641 6.51 -5.16 -6.29
CA ALA A 641 6.85 -3.78 -5.90
C ALA A 641 5.70 -3.04 -5.22
N GLU A 642 5.98 -2.42 -4.08
CA GLU A 642 5.12 -1.41 -3.46
C GLU A 642 5.53 0.00 -3.93
N GLY A 643 4.57 0.94 -3.94
CA GLY A 643 4.83 2.33 -4.32
C GLY A 643 4.81 2.56 -5.82
N VAL A 644 3.98 1.81 -6.54
CA VAL A 644 3.75 2.02 -7.97
C VAL A 644 2.78 3.20 -8.13
N PRO A 645 3.09 4.20 -8.99
CA PRO A 645 2.16 5.28 -9.29
C PRO A 645 0.75 4.78 -9.67
N GLU A 646 -0.28 5.38 -9.07
CA GLU A 646 -1.69 5.01 -9.24
C GLU A 646 -2.10 5.04 -10.72
N ARG A 647 -1.54 5.98 -11.51
CA ARG A 647 -1.75 6.05 -12.96
C ARG A 647 -1.14 4.84 -13.69
N TYR A 648 0.09 4.46 -13.37
CA TYR A 648 0.75 3.29 -13.95
C TYR A 648 0.06 1.99 -13.56
N ALA A 649 -0.39 1.84 -12.31
CA ALA A 649 -1.17 0.68 -11.89
C ALA A 649 -2.47 0.54 -12.71
N ARG A 650 -3.14 1.66 -13.05
CA ARG A 650 -4.30 1.66 -13.94
C ARG A 650 -3.95 1.30 -15.38
N GLU A 651 -2.87 1.85 -15.93
CA GLU A 651 -2.44 1.50 -17.29
C GLU A 651 -2.13 0.00 -17.39
N ILE A 652 -1.36 -0.55 -16.44
CA ILE A 652 -1.07 -1.99 -16.36
C ILE A 652 -2.36 -2.82 -16.27
N LEU A 653 -3.32 -2.45 -15.41
CA LEU A 653 -4.52 -3.26 -15.21
C LEU A 653 -5.39 -3.32 -16.49
N HIS A 654 -5.56 -2.19 -17.19
CA HIS A 654 -6.39 -2.14 -18.38
C HIS A 654 -5.73 -2.85 -19.56
N ASP A 655 -4.43 -2.67 -19.76
CA ASP A 655 -3.68 -3.42 -20.77
C ASP A 655 -3.71 -4.92 -20.50
N ALA A 656 -3.59 -5.34 -19.25
CA ALA A 656 -3.67 -6.74 -18.87
C ALA A 656 -5.07 -7.33 -19.10
N GLN A 657 -6.12 -6.57 -18.82
CA GLN A 657 -7.50 -6.98 -19.11
C GLN A 657 -7.74 -7.18 -20.62
N GLU A 658 -7.27 -6.25 -21.46
CA GLU A 658 -7.38 -6.37 -22.92
C GLU A 658 -6.65 -7.57 -23.48
N LYS A 659 -5.53 -7.94 -22.86
CA LYS A 659 -4.68 -9.06 -23.29
C LYS A 659 -5.02 -10.38 -22.58
N GLY A 660 -5.98 -10.38 -21.66
CA GLY A 660 -6.38 -11.56 -20.89
C GLY A 660 -5.29 -12.10 -19.96
N VAL A 661 -4.46 -11.22 -19.39
CA VAL A 661 -3.37 -11.57 -18.47
C VAL A 661 -3.80 -11.30 -17.03
N LEU A 662 -3.60 -12.28 -16.15
CA LEU A 662 -3.87 -12.15 -14.72
C LEU A 662 -2.77 -11.33 -14.04
N ILE A 663 -3.11 -10.19 -13.42
CA ILE A 663 -2.18 -9.41 -12.59
C ILE A 663 -2.48 -9.60 -11.11
N ILE A 664 -1.51 -10.08 -10.34
CA ILE A 664 -1.57 -10.14 -8.87
C ILE A 664 -0.64 -9.07 -8.31
N GLY A 665 -1.18 -8.08 -7.59
CA GLY A 665 -0.45 -6.88 -7.18
C GLY A 665 -0.88 -5.62 -7.95
N PRO A 666 -0.14 -4.49 -7.87
CA PRO A 666 1.14 -4.33 -7.17
C PRO A 666 1.04 -4.35 -5.64
N ALA A 667 2.17 -4.11 -4.95
CA ALA A 667 2.27 -4.08 -3.49
C ALA A 667 1.77 -5.36 -2.82
N THR A 668 2.24 -6.51 -3.31
CA THR A 668 1.83 -7.82 -2.80
C THR A 668 3.02 -8.75 -2.57
N VAL A 669 2.84 -9.72 -1.68
CA VAL A 669 3.72 -10.89 -1.60
C VAL A 669 3.41 -11.93 -2.70
N GLY A 670 2.22 -11.83 -3.31
CA GLY A 670 1.71 -12.73 -4.33
C GLY A 670 0.60 -13.62 -3.78
N GLY A 671 0.87 -14.92 -3.72
CA GLY A 671 -0.09 -15.93 -3.33
C GLY A 671 0.52 -17.33 -3.32
N ILE A 672 -0.25 -18.29 -2.81
CA ILE A 672 0.16 -19.68 -2.68
C ILE A 672 -0.99 -20.60 -3.04
N LYS A 673 -0.67 -21.63 -3.83
CA LYS A 673 -1.54 -22.77 -4.12
C LYS A 673 -0.85 -24.03 -3.61
N PRO A 674 -1.17 -24.48 -2.38
CA PRO A 674 -0.55 -25.66 -1.77
C PRO A 674 -0.56 -26.89 -2.67
N GLY A 675 0.59 -27.56 -2.76
CA GLY A 675 0.79 -28.71 -3.67
C GLY A 675 1.05 -28.34 -5.13
N CYS A 676 0.94 -27.06 -5.50
CA CYS A 676 1.01 -26.62 -6.89
C CYS A 676 2.08 -25.56 -7.12
N PHE A 677 1.90 -24.34 -6.62
CA PHE A 677 2.77 -23.21 -6.97
C PHE A 677 2.75 -22.16 -5.86
N ARG A 678 3.89 -21.52 -5.61
CA ARG A 678 3.96 -20.35 -4.74
C ARG A 678 4.64 -19.20 -5.44
N ILE A 679 4.14 -17.99 -5.19
CA ILE A 679 4.71 -16.77 -5.77
C ILE A 679 5.78 -16.23 -4.82
N GLY A 680 7.05 -16.30 -5.24
CA GLY A 680 8.17 -15.69 -4.55
C GLY A 680 8.29 -16.11 -3.09
N ASN A 681 8.10 -15.14 -2.19
CA ASN A 681 8.27 -15.33 -0.74
C ASN A 681 6.97 -15.72 0.00
N SER A 682 5.87 -15.95 -0.70
CA SER A 682 4.57 -16.28 -0.09
C SER A 682 4.66 -17.54 0.77
N GLY A 683 4.11 -17.49 1.98
CA GLY A 683 4.19 -18.58 2.97
C GLY A 683 5.52 -18.64 3.73
N GLY A 684 6.52 -17.84 3.35
CA GLY A 684 7.80 -17.70 4.02
C GLY A 684 8.71 -18.92 3.96
N MET A 685 9.42 -19.16 5.08
CA MET A 685 10.39 -20.24 5.19
C MET A 685 9.72 -21.62 5.31
N MET A 686 10.52 -22.67 5.05
CA MET A 686 10.02 -24.05 5.00
C MET A 686 9.39 -24.51 6.32
N ASP A 687 9.87 -24.01 7.46
CA ASP A 687 9.28 -24.28 8.78
C ASP A 687 7.80 -23.85 8.83
N ASN A 688 7.47 -22.67 8.31
CA ASN A 688 6.08 -22.21 8.22
C ASN A 688 5.27 -22.96 7.15
N ILE A 689 5.88 -23.33 6.01
CA ILE A 689 5.23 -24.15 4.99
C ILE A 689 4.79 -25.50 5.58
N ILE A 690 5.64 -26.13 6.41
CA ILE A 690 5.31 -27.39 7.10
C ILE A 690 4.27 -27.13 8.21
N ALA A 691 4.51 -26.15 9.08
CA ALA A 691 3.63 -25.86 10.22
C ALA A 691 2.20 -25.51 9.78
N SER A 692 2.04 -24.72 8.71
CA SER A 692 0.75 -24.35 8.12
C SER A 692 0.24 -25.36 7.09
N LYS A 693 0.93 -26.50 6.94
CA LYS A 693 0.59 -27.60 6.03
C LYS A 693 0.34 -27.15 4.57
N LEU A 694 1.19 -26.25 4.07
CA LEU A 694 1.07 -25.64 2.74
C LEU A 694 1.67 -26.50 1.62
N TYR A 695 2.25 -27.65 1.94
CA TYR A 695 2.80 -28.60 0.96
C TYR A 695 1.74 -29.51 0.29
N ARG A 696 0.47 -29.38 0.68
CA ARG A 696 -0.66 -30.14 0.11
C ARG A 696 -1.96 -29.31 0.13
N PRO A 697 -2.84 -29.49 -0.86
CA PRO A 697 -4.08 -28.72 -0.95
C PRO A 697 -5.05 -29.06 0.20
N GLY A 698 -5.68 -28.04 0.76
CA GLY A 698 -6.92 -28.18 1.52
C GLY A 698 -8.15 -27.89 0.66
N SER A 699 -9.19 -27.30 1.24
CA SER A 699 -10.45 -27.03 0.52
C SER A 699 -10.92 -25.57 0.60
N VAL A 700 -10.13 -24.69 1.24
CA VAL A 700 -10.52 -23.31 1.50
C VAL A 700 -9.75 -22.33 0.62
N GLY A 701 -10.44 -21.62 -0.27
CA GLY A 701 -9.87 -20.53 -1.06
C GLY A 701 -9.99 -19.21 -0.30
N TYR A 702 -8.94 -18.40 -0.25
CA TYR A 702 -9.01 -17.08 0.36
C TYR A 702 -8.44 -15.97 -0.52
N VAL A 703 -8.97 -14.77 -0.32
CA VAL A 703 -8.42 -13.54 -0.91
C VAL A 703 -8.32 -12.44 0.15
N SER A 704 -7.20 -11.71 0.14
CA SER A 704 -6.93 -10.59 1.06
C SER A 704 -6.21 -9.45 0.34
N LYS A 705 -6.27 -8.22 0.87
CA LYS A 705 -5.35 -7.15 0.47
C LYS A 705 -3.95 -7.35 1.04
N SER A 706 -3.85 -7.75 2.32
CA SER A 706 -2.60 -7.78 3.06
C SER A 706 -1.81 -9.08 2.86
N GLY A 707 -0.56 -8.97 2.43
CA GLY A 707 0.36 -10.12 2.39
C GLY A 707 0.73 -10.67 3.77
N GLY A 708 0.78 -9.82 4.80
CA GLY A 708 1.04 -10.29 6.18
C GLY A 708 -0.14 -11.10 6.73
N MET A 709 -1.35 -10.59 6.54
CA MET A 709 -2.56 -11.30 6.99
C MET A 709 -2.88 -12.53 6.14
N SER A 710 -2.45 -12.59 4.87
CA SER A 710 -2.60 -13.81 4.08
C SER A 710 -1.85 -14.99 4.71
N ASN A 711 -0.66 -14.75 5.29
CA ASN A 711 0.08 -15.80 5.97
C ASN A 711 -0.50 -16.12 7.36
N GLU A 712 -1.11 -15.14 8.04
CA GLU A 712 -1.90 -15.41 9.24
C GLU A 712 -3.14 -16.26 8.92
N LEU A 713 -3.81 -16.03 7.79
CA LEU A 713 -4.91 -16.87 7.31
C LEU A 713 -4.43 -18.29 7.02
N ASN A 714 -3.26 -18.49 6.40
CA ASN A 714 -2.69 -19.83 6.21
C ASN A 714 -2.56 -20.58 7.55
N ASN A 715 -2.02 -19.91 8.58
CA ASN A 715 -1.90 -20.47 9.91
C ASN A 715 -3.28 -20.81 10.51
N ILE A 716 -4.21 -19.85 10.55
CA ILE A 716 -5.56 -20.06 11.09
C ILE A 716 -6.25 -21.23 10.38
N LEU A 717 -6.26 -21.24 9.04
CA LEU A 717 -6.92 -22.28 8.24
C LEU A 717 -6.30 -23.65 8.46
N SER A 718 -4.99 -23.74 8.63
CA SER A 718 -4.29 -25.02 8.91
C SER A 718 -4.70 -25.64 10.25
N LEU A 719 -5.07 -24.80 11.22
CA LEU A 719 -5.47 -25.21 12.57
C LEU A 719 -6.96 -25.57 12.65
N VAL A 720 -7.80 -24.90 11.87
CA VAL A 720 -9.27 -24.97 12.04
C VAL A 720 -10.03 -25.64 10.89
N THR A 721 -9.33 -26.03 9.81
CA THR A 721 -9.88 -26.71 8.62
C THR A 721 -8.88 -27.77 8.11
N ASN A 722 -9.08 -28.35 6.92
CA ASN A 722 -8.03 -29.14 6.25
C ASN A 722 -6.94 -28.29 5.56
N GLY A 723 -7.06 -26.96 5.59
CA GLY A 723 -6.04 -26.02 5.11
C GLY A 723 -6.43 -25.26 3.84
N THR A 724 -5.48 -24.45 3.36
CA THR A 724 -5.63 -23.60 2.18
C THR A 724 -5.68 -24.42 0.89
N TYR A 725 -6.65 -24.15 0.02
CA TYR A 725 -6.68 -24.64 -1.37
C TYR A 725 -5.90 -23.69 -2.29
N GLU A 726 -6.23 -22.40 -2.26
CA GLU A 726 -5.52 -21.35 -2.97
C GLU A 726 -5.71 -20.02 -2.23
N GLY A 727 -4.63 -19.29 -2.01
CA GLY A 727 -4.62 -18.05 -1.24
C GLY A 727 -3.95 -16.93 -2.00
N ILE A 728 -4.68 -15.85 -2.31
CA ILE A 728 -4.14 -14.69 -3.03
C ILE A 728 -4.16 -13.43 -2.16
N ALA A 729 -3.04 -12.72 -2.10
CA ALA A 729 -3.00 -11.33 -1.65
C ALA A 729 -3.05 -10.41 -2.89
N ILE A 730 -4.14 -9.65 -3.08
CA ILE A 730 -4.30 -8.77 -4.25
C ILE A 730 -3.38 -7.55 -4.21
N GLY A 731 -2.91 -7.18 -3.02
CA GLY A 731 -2.01 -6.06 -2.78
C GLY A 731 -2.67 -4.87 -2.09
N GLY A 732 -1.83 -4.01 -1.50
CA GLY A 732 -2.25 -2.83 -0.72
C GLY A 732 -2.45 -1.55 -1.52
N ASP A 733 -2.14 -1.56 -2.83
CA ASP A 733 -2.29 -0.40 -3.70
C ASP A 733 -3.78 -0.07 -3.94
N ARG A 734 -4.05 1.18 -4.31
CA ARG A 734 -5.44 1.66 -4.54
C ARG A 734 -6.13 0.92 -5.69
N TYR A 735 -5.38 0.60 -6.74
CA TYR A 735 -5.88 -0.06 -7.95
C TYR A 735 -5.12 -1.38 -8.17
N PRO A 736 -5.44 -2.46 -7.44
CA PRO A 736 -4.82 -3.74 -7.68
C PRO A 736 -5.23 -4.26 -9.07
N GLY A 737 -4.33 -4.94 -9.77
CA GLY A 737 -4.55 -5.42 -11.13
C GLY A 737 -5.77 -6.32 -11.25
N THR A 738 -5.94 -7.22 -10.28
CA THR A 738 -7.17 -7.96 -10.03
C THR A 738 -7.73 -7.70 -8.63
N THR A 739 -9.03 -7.94 -8.47
CA THR A 739 -9.82 -7.54 -7.32
C THR A 739 -10.38 -8.74 -6.57
N PHE A 740 -11.06 -8.50 -5.43
CA PHE A 740 -11.71 -9.57 -4.69
C PHE A 740 -12.68 -10.40 -5.54
N ILE A 741 -13.51 -9.74 -6.36
CA ILE A 741 -14.50 -10.45 -7.17
C ILE A 741 -13.84 -11.36 -8.21
N ASP A 742 -12.72 -10.95 -8.80
CA ASP A 742 -12.02 -11.73 -9.83
C ASP A 742 -11.58 -13.08 -9.25
N HIS A 743 -10.94 -13.09 -8.07
CA HIS A 743 -10.52 -14.35 -7.44
C HIS A 743 -11.69 -15.13 -6.85
N MET A 744 -12.72 -14.48 -6.31
CA MET A 744 -13.90 -15.17 -5.80
C MET A 744 -14.67 -15.92 -6.89
N LEU A 745 -14.79 -15.36 -8.10
CA LEU A 745 -15.40 -16.05 -9.24
C LEU A 745 -14.56 -17.25 -9.70
N ARG A 746 -13.23 -17.14 -9.68
CA ARG A 746 -12.35 -18.29 -9.94
C ARG A 746 -12.57 -19.40 -8.91
N TYR A 747 -12.60 -19.05 -7.63
CA TYR A 747 -12.81 -20.03 -6.57
C TYR A 747 -14.21 -20.64 -6.59
N GLU A 748 -15.24 -19.89 -6.98
CA GLU A 748 -16.58 -20.42 -7.20
C GLU A 748 -16.58 -21.44 -8.34
N ALA A 749 -15.91 -21.13 -9.46
CA ALA A 749 -15.87 -22.01 -10.63
C ALA A 749 -15.01 -23.28 -10.40
N ASP A 750 -14.01 -23.24 -9.52
CA ASP A 750 -13.16 -24.40 -9.26
C ASP A 750 -13.85 -25.43 -8.35
N PRO A 751 -14.15 -26.66 -8.84
CA PRO A 751 -14.87 -27.64 -8.04
C PRO A 751 -14.11 -28.09 -6.80
N ASP A 752 -12.79 -27.97 -6.75
CA ASP A 752 -11.97 -28.46 -5.62
C ASP A 752 -11.94 -27.46 -4.45
N CYS A 753 -12.25 -26.18 -4.72
CA CYS A 753 -12.47 -25.17 -3.70
C CYS A 753 -13.90 -25.28 -3.16
N LYS A 754 -14.06 -25.50 -1.85
CA LYS A 754 -15.37 -25.80 -1.23
C LYS A 754 -15.92 -24.67 -0.36
N MET A 755 -15.05 -23.79 0.10
CA MET A 755 -15.37 -22.69 1.00
C MET A 755 -14.49 -21.48 0.68
N LEU A 756 -15.07 -20.28 0.76
CA LEU A 756 -14.40 -19.04 0.42
C LEU A 756 -14.15 -18.20 1.67
N VAL A 757 -13.02 -17.50 1.72
CA VAL A 757 -12.69 -16.54 2.77
C VAL A 757 -12.31 -15.19 2.17
N LEU A 758 -13.00 -14.13 2.58
CA LEU A 758 -12.71 -12.75 2.19
C LEU A 758 -12.17 -11.98 3.38
N LEU A 759 -10.92 -11.53 3.31
CA LEU A 759 -10.38 -10.58 4.28
C LEU A 759 -10.26 -9.19 3.63
N GLY A 760 -11.31 -8.40 3.83
CA GLY A 760 -11.46 -7.03 3.35
C GLY A 760 -10.80 -6.02 4.29
N GLU A 761 -10.91 -4.75 3.95
CA GLU A 761 -10.31 -3.65 4.70
C GLU A 761 -11.12 -2.36 4.53
N VAL A 762 -11.01 -1.44 5.47
CA VAL A 762 -11.50 -0.06 5.33
C VAL A 762 -10.97 0.59 4.04
N GLY A 763 -11.78 1.44 3.42
CA GLY A 763 -11.45 2.14 2.17
C GLY A 763 -11.87 1.40 0.90
N GLY A 764 -12.41 2.14 -0.08
CA GLY A 764 -12.93 1.59 -1.34
C GLY A 764 -14.20 0.75 -1.17
N ILE A 765 -14.71 0.21 -2.28
CA ILE A 765 -16.02 -0.47 -2.35
C ILE A 765 -15.95 -1.87 -2.99
N GLU A 766 -14.77 -2.49 -3.06
CA GLU A 766 -14.57 -3.77 -3.77
C GLU A 766 -15.38 -4.92 -3.16
N GLU A 767 -15.58 -4.94 -1.83
CA GLU A 767 -16.42 -5.94 -1.15
C GLU A 767 -17.86 -5.92 -1.65
N TYR A 768 -18.39 -4.75 -2.04
CA TYR A 768 -19.75 -4.62 -2.57
C TYR A 768 -19.92 -5.33 -3.92
N ARG A 769 -18.87 -5.44 -4.74
CA ARG A 769 -18.93 -6.22 -5.99
C ARG A 769 -19.15 -7.71 -5.69
N VAL A 770 -18.51 -8.24 -4.65
CA VAL A 770 -18.74 -9.62 -4.18
C VAL A 770 -20.14 -9.77 -3.59
N ILE A 771 -20.63 -8.78 -2.83
CA ILE A 771 -22.01 -8.75 -2.33
C ILE A 771 -23.02 -8.87 -3.48
N GLN A 772 -22.83 -8.12 -4.56
CA GLN A 772 -23.72 -8.20 -5.72
C GLN A 772 -23.66 -9.57 -6.41
N ALA A 773 -22.48 -10.20 -6.49
CA ALA A 773 -22.33 -11.54 -7.03
C ALA A 773 -23.06 -12.60 -6.19
N VAL A 774 -23.01 -12.50 -4.86
CA VAL A 774 -23.79 -13.37 -3.96
C VAL A 774 -25.29 -13.14 -4.12
N LYS A 775 -25.74 -11.87 -4.09
CA LYS A 775 -27.16 -11.52 -4.25
C LYS A 775 -27.76 -11.97 -5.59
N SER A 776 -26.96 -11.95 -6.66
CA SER A 776 -27.37 -12.41 -7.99
C SER A 776 -27.25 -13.93 -8.20
N GLY A 777 -26.81 -14.68 -7.19
CA GLY A 777 -26.64 -16.14 -7.27
C GLY A 777 -25.42 -16.58 -8.10
N LYS A 778 -24.52 -15.66 -8.46
CA LYS A 778 -23.27 -15.97 -9.17
C LYS A 778 -22.23 -16.65 -8.28
N ILE A 779 -22.28 -16.41 -6.98
CA ILE A 779 -21.47 -17.12 -5.98
C ILE A 779 -22.41 -17.81 -5.01
N THR A 780 -22.29 -19.12 -4.90
CA THR A 780 -23.17 -19.98 -4.11
C THR A 780 -22.45 -20.71 -2.99
N LYS A 781 -21.11 -20.88 -3.08
CA LYS A 781 -20.30 -21.45 -1.99
C LYS A 781 -20.35 -20.57 -0.74
N PRO A 782 -20.24 -21.17 0.46
CA PRO A 782 -20.23 -20.40 1.70
C PRO A 782 -19.01 -19.48 1.74
N ILE A 783 -19.26 -18.20 2.06
CA ILE A 783 -18.22 -17.18 2.23
C ILE A 783 -18.16 -16.77 3.70
N VAL A 784 -17.01 -16.97 4.33
CA VAL A 784 -16.67 -16.32 5.60
C VAL A 784 -15.94 -15.02 5.29
N ALA A 785 -16.39 -13.90 5.83
CA ALA A 785 -15.81 -12.61 5.49
C ALA A 785 -15.65 -11.69 6.69
N TRP A 786 -14.58 -10.89 6.67
CA TRP A 786 -14.34 -9.83 7.65
C TRP A 786 -13.60 -8.67 6.99
N ALA A 787 -14.08 -7.45 7.18
CA ALA A 787 -13.36 -6.22 6.86
C ALA A 787 -12.71 -5.66 8.12
N ILE A 788 -11.38 -5.50 8.10
CA ILE A 788 -10.59 -4.89 9.19
C ILE A 788 -10.64 -3.36 9.11
N GLY A 789 -10.37 -2.68 10.23
CA GLY A 789 -10.35 -1.21 10.33
C GLY A 789 -11.60 -0.61 10.98
N THR A 790 -12.25 -1.39 11.84
CA THR A 790 -13.42 -0.96 12.62
C THR A 790 -13.06 0.10 13.67
N CYS A 791 -11.78 0.23 14.05
CA CYS A 791 -11.31 1.28 14.96
C CYS A 791 -11.34 2.69 14.35
N ALA A 792 -11.45 2.83 13.02
CA ALA A 792 -11.36 4.13 12.34
C ALA A 792 -12.39 5.15 12.86
N LYS A 793 -13.61 4.71 13.18
CA LYS A 793 -14.69 5.56 13.74
C LYS A 793 -14.40 6.09 15.15
N MET A 794 -13.45 5.47 15.85
CA MET A 794 -13.10 5.84 17.23
C MET A 794 -12.05 6.95 17.27
N PHE A 795 -11.42 7.28 16.14
CA PHE A 795 -10.44 8.34 16.04
C PHE A 795 -11.12 9.69 15.79
N THR A 796 -10.65 10.74 16.46
CA THR A 796 -11.18 12.11 16.31
C THR A 796 -10.77 12.77 15.00
N THR A 797 -9.75 12.24 14.33
CA THR A 797 -9.23 12.71 13.05
C THR A 797 -9.12 11.55 12.08
N GLU A 798 -9.26 11.83 10.78
CA GLU A 798 -9.01 10.83 9.74
C GLU A 798 -7.57 10.29 9.84
N VAL A 799 -7.45 8.96 9.92
CA VAL A 799 -6.15 8.25 9.96
C VAL A 799 -6.01 7.48 8.66
N GLN A 800 -4.98 7.82 7.87
CA GLN A 800 -4.54 7.00 6.76
C GLN A 800 -3.80 5.78 7.32
N PHE A 801 -4.35 4.58 7.10
CA PHE A 801 -3.68 3.33 7.46
C PHE A 801 -2.54 3.01 6.46
N GLY A 802 -1.69 2.04 6.79
CA GLY A 802 -0.44 1.77 6.05
C GLY A 802 -0.61 1.50 4.54
N HIS A 803 -1.61 0.69 4.16
CA HIS A 803 -1.89 0.43 2.74
C HIS A 803 -2.47 1.68 2.05
N ALA A 804 -2.09 1.88 0.78
CA ALA A 804 -2.46 3.05 0.00
C ALA A 804 -3.99 3.25 -0.10
N GLY A 805 -4.72 2.14 -0.26
CA GLY A 805 -6.18 2.14 -0.39
C GLY A 805 -6.96 2.24 0.91
N SER A 806 -6.30 2.26 2.07
CA SER A 806 -6.96 2.12 3.38
C SER A 806 -7.31 3.45 4.02
N MET A 807 -8.21 4.17 3.36
CA MET A 807 -8.80 5.42 3.84
C MET A 807 -10.26 5.48 3.39
N ALA A 808 -11.18 5.71 4.32
CA ALA A 808 -12.60 5.85 4.03
C ALA A 808 -12.93 7.32 3.72
N ASN A 809 -13.48 7.58 2.53
CA ASN A 809 -13.97 8.91 2.14
C ASN A 809 -15.49 9.06 2.31
N SER A 810 -16.18 7.97 2.68
CA SER A 810 -17.63 7.91 2.86
C SER A 810 -18.00 6.78 3.83
N ASP A 811 -19.23 6.80 4.37
CA ASP A 811 -19.73 5.74 5.27
C ASP A 811 -19.68 4.35 4.63
N LEU A 812 -19.93 4.26 3.32
CA LEU A 812 -19.86 3.00 2.55
C LEU A 812 -18.45 2.39 2.54
N GLU A 813 -17.41 3.21 2.71
CA GLU A 813 -16.03 2.74 2.73
C GLU A 813 -15.58 2.27 4.12
N THR A 814 -16.41 2.45 5.15
CA THR A 814 -16.09 2.01 6.52
C THR A 814 -16.15 0.50 6.65
N ALA A 815 -15.25 -0.08 7.47
CA ALA A 815 -15.22 -1.51 7.73
C ALA A 815 -16.54 -2.01 8.34
N ASP A 816 -17.15 -1.24 9.24
CA ASP A 816 -18.44 -1.57 9.85
C ASP A 816 -19.57 -1.66 8.83
N ALA A 817 -19.70 -0.67 7.93
CA ALA A 817 -20.73 -0.68 6.89
C ALA A 817 -20.56 -1.86 5.94
N LYS A 818 -19.32 -2.19 5.57
CA LYS A 818 -19.00 -3.37 4.76
C LYS A 818 -19.37 -4.67 5.47
N ASN A 819 -18.98 -4.83 6.75
CA ASN A 819 -19.31 -6.02 7.54
C ASN A 819 -20.83 -6.21 7.68
N ALA A 820 -21.57 -5.13 7.96
CA ALA A 820 -23.02 -5.15 8.02
C ALA A 820 -23.66 -5.53 6.66
N ALA A 821 -23.16 -4.94 5.57
CA ALA A 821 -23.65 -5.22 4.22
C ALA A 821 -23.36 -6.66 3.76
N MET A 822 -22.16 -7.19 4.07
CA MET A 822 -21.80 -8.59 3.81
C MET A 822 -22.72 -9.54 4.59
N LYS A 823 -22.92 -9.28 5.89
CA LYS A 823 -23.81 -10.10 6.73
C LYS A 823 -25.25 -10.10 6.19
N ALA A 824 -25.77 -8.94 5.81
CA ALA A 824 -27.11 -8.81 5.22
C ALA A 824 -27.25 -9.52 3.85
N ALA A 825 -26.15 -9.71 3.12
CA ALA A 825 -26.13 -10.41 1.84
C ALA A 825 -26.00 -11.93 1.96
N GLY A 826 -25.86 -12.48 3.18
CA GLY A 826 -25.75 -13.92 3.43
C GLY A 826 -24.34 -14.43 3.65
N PHE A 827 -23.35 -13.54 3.79
CA PHE A 827 -22.00 -13.91 4.20
C PHE A 827 -22.00 -14.29 5.68
N ILE A 828 -21.07 -15.15 6.04
CA ILE A 828 -20.84 -15.54 7.43
C ILE A 828 -19.80 -14.56 8.00
N VAL A 829 -20.26 -13.57 8.76
CA VAL A 829 -19.43 -12.47 9.29
C VAL A 829 -19.33 -12.60 10.81
N PRO A 830 -18.11 -12.76 11.39
CA PRO A 830 -17.91 -12.80 12.83
C PRO A 830 -18.19 -11.43 13.48
N SER A 831 -18.25 -11.36 14.81
CA SER A 831 -18.44 -10.07 15.51
C SER A 831 -17.14 -9.27 15.60
N THR A 832 -16.01 -9.96 15.78
CA THR A 832 -14.66 -9.38 15.73
C THR A 832 -13.72 -10.30 14.95
N PHE A 833 -12.49 -9.85 14.71
CA PHE A 833 -11.47 -10.69 14.05
C PHE A 833 -11.10 -11.92 14.91
N GLU A 834 -11.15 -11.81 16.23
CA GLU A 834 -10.87 -12.89 17.20
C GLU A 834 -11.83 -14.08 17.07
N ASP A 835 -13.07 -13.82 16.64
CA ASP A 835 -14.11 -14.84 16.47
C ASP A 835 -13.98 -15.61 15.13
N LEU A 836 -13.11 -15.14 14.22
CA LEU A 836 -12.93 -15.72 12.89
C LEU A 836 -12.59 -17.23 12.93
N PRO A 837 -11.66 -17.73 13.77
CA PRO A 837 -11.34 -19.16 13.84
C PRO A 837 -12.56 -20.03 14.17
N ALA A 838 -13.39 -19.61 15.14
CA ALA A 838 -14.56 -20.38 15.56
C ALA A 838 -15.61 -20.48 14.44
N VAL A 839 -15.85 -19.38 13.74
CA VAL A 839 -16.77 -19.33 12.60
C VAL A 839 -16.28 -20.18 11.42
N LEU A 840 -14.97 -20.18 11.15
CA LEU A 840 -14.35 -21.04 10.15
C LEU A 840 -14.53 -22.52 10.50
N THR A 841 -14.22 -22.93 11.74
CA THR A 841 -14.41 -24.31 12.21
C THR A 841 -15.85 -24.78 12.03
N GLN A 842 -16.83 -23.97 12.46
CA GLN A 842 -18.24 -24.32 12.37
C GLN A 842 -18.69 -24.50 10.92
N THR A 843 -18.24 -23.63 10.01
CA THR A 843 -18.60 -23.68 8.60
C THR A 843 -17.97 -24.90 7.93
N TYR A 844 -16.69 -25.13 8.16
CA TYR A 844 -15.96 -26.27 7.64
C TYR A 844 -16.56 -27.61 8.09
N ASN A 845 -16.86 -27.75 9.38
CA ASN A 845 -17.46 -28.97 9.93
C ASN A 845 -18.84 -29.27 9.34
N LYS A 846 -19.64 -28.24 9.01
CA LYS A 846 -20.91 -28.43 8.28
C LYS A 846 -20.68 -28.99 6.88
N LEU A 847 -19.66 -28.51 6.16
CA LEU A 847 -19.34 -29.01 4.82
C LEU A 847 -18.82 -30.45 4.84
N VAL A 848 -18.03 -30.82 5.85
CA VAL A 848 -17.59 -32.21 6.08
C VAL A 848 -18.78 -33.10 6.39
N LYS A 849 -19.66 -32.69 7.32
CA LYS A 849 -20.88 -33.43 7.68
C LYS A 849 -21.81 -33.66 6.49
N ASN A 850 -21.88 -32.70 5.58
CA ASN A 850 -22.69 -32.79 4.36
C ASN A 850 -22.01 -33.55 3.21
N GLY A 851 -20.79 -34.06 3.40
CA GLY A 851 -20.03 -34.80 2.39
C GLY A 851 -19.49 -33.95 1.24
N ILE A 852 -19.56 -32.61 1.35
CA ILE A 852 -19.05 -31.66 0.35
C ILE A 852 -17.52 -31.61 0.39
N VAL A 853 -16.96 -31.63 1.61
CA VAL A 853 -15.53 -31.77 1.86
C VAL A 853 -15.22 -33.21 2.26
N ARG A 854 -14.21 -33.80 1.62
CA ARG A 854 -13.62 -35.07 2.00
C ARG A 854 -12.24 -34.80 2.59
N VAL A 855 -11.97 -35.39 3.74
CA VAL A 855 -10.68 -35.21 4.43
C VAL A 855 -9.79 -36.37 4.04
N ASP A 856 -8.74 -36.07 3.28
CA ASP A 856 -7.74 -37.05 2.89
C ASP A 856 -6.77 -37.33 4.05
N ALA A 857 -6.11 -38.48 4.00
CA ALA A 857 -5.06 -38.81 4.96
C ALA A 857 -3.88 -37.83 4.82
N GLU A 858 -3.36 -37.35 5.95
CA GLU A 858 -2.19 -36.49 5.96
C GLU A 858 -0.98 -37.27 5.44
N ARG A 859 -0.17 -36.63 4.58
CA ARG A 859 1.11 -37.17 4.13
C ARG A 859 2.25 -36.37 4.73
N GLU A 860 3.37 -37.05 4.99
CA GLU A 860 4.61 -36.38 5.35
C GLU A 860 5.28 -35.81 4.09
N PRO A 861 5.74 -34.54 4.11
CA PRO A 861 6.51 -33.99 3.01
C PRO A 861 7.91 -34.62 2.95
N PRO A 862 8.54 -34.67 1.76
CA PRO A 862 9.95 -35.03 1.64
C PRO A 862 10.85 -34.18 2.55
N VAL A 863 11.80 -34.82 3.24
CA VAL A 863 12.73 -34.13 4.14
C VAL A 863 13.76 -33.35 3.32
N ILE A 864 13.82 -32.04 3.53
CA ILE A 864 14.85 -31.17 2.96
C ILE A 864 15.92 -30.94 4.06
N PRO A 865 17.21 -31.16 3.77
CA PRO A 865 18.27 -30.88 4.74
C PRO A 865 18.24 -29.41 5.15
N MET A 866 18.54 -29.16 6.42
CA MET A 866 18.66 -27.80 6.94
C MET A 866 19.88 -27.11 6.32
N ASP A 867 19.72 -25.86 5.85
CA ASP A 867 20.83 -25.06 5.34
C ASP A 867 21.95 -24.96 6.41
N TYR A 868 23.19 -25.18 6.00
CA TYR A 868 24.39 -25.09 6.83
C TYR A 868 24.47 -23.78 7.62
N LYS A 869 24.06 -22.65 7.03
CA LYS A 869 24.03 -21.37 7.76
C LYS A 869 22.99 -21.35 8.88
N SER A 870 21.85 -22.02 8.67
CA SER A 870 20.79 -22.12 9.66
C SER A 870 21.17 -23.10 10.78
N SER A 871 21.85 -24.21 10.46
CA SER A 871 22.33 -25.17 11.44
C SER A 871 23.44 -24.60 12.33
N CYS A 872 24.41 -23.86 11.77
CA CYS A 872 25.46 -23.18 12.55
C CYS A 872 24.94 -22.06 13.47
N THR A 873 23.72 -21.57 13.27
CA THR A 873 23.12 -20.54 14.13
C THR A 873 22.32 -21.15 15.31
N LEU A 874 21.95 -22.43 15.20
CA LEU A 874 21.19 -23.18 16.22
C LEU A 874 22.09 -23.90 17.24
N VAL A 875 23.37 -24.10 16.91
CA VAL A 875 24.45 -24.56 17.81
C VAL A 875 25.08 -23.35 18.48
#